data_AF-A0A1J5CCD0-F1
#
_entry.id   AF-A0A1J5CCD0-F1
#
_cell.length_a   1.000
_cell.length_b   1.000
_cell.length_c   1.000
_cell.angle_alpha   90.00
_cell.angle_beta   90.00
_cell.angle_gamma   90.00
#
_symmetry.space_group_name_H-M   'P 1'
#
loop_
_entity.id
_entity.type
_entity.pdbx_description
1 polymer ?
#
loop_
_entity_poly.entity_id
_entity_poly.type
_entity_poly.pdbx_seq_one_letter_code
_entity_poly.pdbx_strand_id
1 'polypeptide(L)'
;MSFTPKNILLCTLGASWAVIPEILGWLAPQVLDLYAHHPQRAALDALRAQHQLQAPDELWICTTQGEQTQASLTGLQTWWQLLGAPVPLRIWAAAGTDQLASQAECSHIRELILRATLLANEQVQGGQLVLSLAGGRKTMSADLQTAGGLFGAKAWLHVVSPEPSPPSLFARTADEKAEQPRLMAQALPADLALCITPLIAGTGTRNELLDITLDGQRVDSASFPLPLATPGQPLAWPLPAQGDALHRELMRRQTQSSQLMGNFLMQLAQTEHHDNWRSLYRLPPAQIEHLRRTPLTPAHTAWLTALPKADLHRHLGGCLGLAAQRDVAEHIWASIAKENRLERLADVSRLLSEDEWPWNWPQRLMAQTGYPGDPTRAILRAERCATLLRNASDEQLQRNLYSATEPRIALKTSAHGFAAFERPGELSGSALLGHPAALAPYAQAIVAQARAEGLAYLELRGSPQKYRPQDPAGFVRNLQTALANAGAQVQAGKPPNPGAPRIGFVWILDRRTPEMLQKAVLSAVDLKALAADFMLGLDVAGDEAQPISSELLAAFAPAFEACLPITIHAGEGEAASNIWQAAYHMHADRIGHGLTLADHPLLAARFRDRGICLELCPSSNREVVGFADPAYPKSATLARYPLRTFMHMGLPLTLCTDNPAISRTTLAAEYLAAARMTEGGLSLWEALALMRQAYVHAFLPSAERETLLKQVDAQVFALVSEFDQNAIFQ
;
A
#
# COMPACT_ATOMS: atom_id res chain seq x y z
N MET A 1 19.54 18.74 -3.19
CA MET A 1 20.86 18.68 -2.55
C MET A 1 20.90 17.36 -1.80
N SER A 2 21.87 16.49 -2.09
CA SER A 2 22.06 15.26 -1.33
C SER A 2 22.58 15.67 0.05
N PHE A 3 21.74 15.52 1.07
CA PHE A 3 22.13 15.77 2.46
C PHE A 3 22.82 14.51 2.98
N THR A 4 24.02 14.65 3.53
CA THR A 4 24.73 13.55 4.16
C THR A 4 24.08 13.28 5.53
N PRO A 5 23.65 12.04 5.83
CA PRO A 5 23.10 11.71 7.15
C PRO A 5 24.14 12.01 8.23
N LYS A 6 23.68 12.50 9.39
CA LYS A 6 24.53 13.00 10.46
C LYS A 6 24.18 12.36 11.79
N ASN A 7 25.16 11.84 12.50
CA ASN A 7 25.02 11.24 13.81
C ASN A 7 25.43 12.24 14.91
N ILE A 8 24.58 12.45 15.91
CA ILE A 8 24.80 13.43 16.98
C ILE A 8 24.74 12.71 18.33
N LEU A 9 25.78 12.89 19.14
CA LEU A 9 25.77 12.54 20.56
C LEU A 9 25.52 13.80 21.39
N LEU A 10 24.34 13.88 22.02
CA LEU A 10 23.95 14.99 22.91
C LEU A 10 24.11 14.58 24.37
N CYS A 11 24.93 15.32 25.10
CA CYS A 11 25.24 15.08 26.51
C CYS A 11 24.83 16.28 27.36
N THR A 12 24.60 16.02 28.64
CA THR A 12 24.55 17.07 29.67
C THR A 12 25.85 17.05 30.48
N LEU A 13 26.32 18.23 30.88
CA LEU A 13 27.54 18.37 31.68
C LEU A 13 27.27 19.16 32.96
N GLY A 14 27.65 18.56 34.08
CA GLY A 14 27.59 19.12 35.43
C GLY A 14 28.99 19.12 36.05
N ALA A 15 29.19 18.27 37.06
CA ALA A 15 30.47 18.18 37.79
C ALA A 15 31.43 17.11 37.23
N SER A 16 30.92 16.08 36.56
CA SER A 16 31.75 15.00 36.02
C SER A 16 31.75 15.05 34.49
N TRP A 17 32.92 15.21 33.90
CA TRP A 17 33.09 15.29 32.44
C TRP A 17 33.56 13.96 31.82
N ALA A 18 34.17 13.06 32.61
CA ALA A 18 34.81 11.83 32.15
C ALA A 18 33.84 10.83 31.48
N VAL A 19 32.54 10.95 31.76
CA VAL A 19 31.53 10.10 31.13
C VAL A 19 31.33 10.36 29.63
N ILE A 20 31.72 11.54 29.15
CA ILE A 20 31.69 11.85 27.72
C ILE A 20 32.71 10.97 26.97
N PRO A 21 33.99 10.90 27.39
CA PRO A 21 34.94 9.90 26.87
C PRO A 21 34.45 8.46 27.02
N GLU A 22 33.85 8.10 28.15
CA GLU A 22 33.33 6.73 28.37
C GLU A 22 32.30 6.35 27.29
N ILE A 23 31.36 7.24 26.98
CA ILE A 23 30.34 6.97 25.97
C ILE A 23 30.92 7.06 24.55
N LEU A 24 31.73 8.09 24.26
CA LEU A 24 32.34 8.26 22.94
C LEU A 24 33.24 7.07 22.61
N GLY A 25 34.03 6.60 23.57
CA GLY A 25 34.98 5.52 23.36
C GLY A 25 34.31 4.17 23.10
N TRP A 26 33.08 3.99 23.55
CA TRP A 26 32.26 2.82 23.20
C TRP A 26 31.59 2.97 21.84
N LEU A 27 31.00 4.15 21.55
CA LEU A 27 30.30 4.40 20.28
C LEU A 27 31.26 4.46 19.09
N ALA A 28 32.44 5.07 19.27
CA ALA A 28 33.42 5.38 18.23
C ALA A 28 34.83 4.88 18.59
N PRO A 29 35.05 3.55 18.67
CA PRO A 29 36.37 2.98 18.96
C PRO A 29 37.43 3.33 17.92
N GLN A 30 37.03 3.70 16.70
CA GLN A 30 37.94 4.20 15.67
C GLN A 30 38.47 5.61 15.97
N VAL A 31 37.77 6.37 16.82
CA VAL A 31 38.21 7.69 17.31
C VAL A 31 39.01 7.53 18.61
N LEU A 32 38.46 6.78 19.56
CA LEU A 32 39.08 6.47 20.85
C LEU A 32 38.63 5.07 21.27
N ASP A 33 39.50 4.08 21.18
CA ASP A 33 39.17 2.74 21.69
C ASP A 33 39.42 2.63 23.20
N LEU A 34 38.60 3.34 23.98
CA LEU A 34 38.72 3.37 25.44
C LEU A 34 38.62 1.95 26.05
N TYR A 35 37.86 1.06 25.41
CA TYR A 35 37.55 -0.30 25.86
C TYR A 35 38.41 -1.37 25.18
N ALA A 36 39.55 -1.02 24.56
CA ALA A 36 40.44 -1.97 23.88
C ALA A 36 40.88 -3.14 24.78
N HIS A 37 41.02 -2.89 26.08
CA HIS A 37 41.46 -3.89 27.06
C HIS A 37 40.31 -4.40 27.96
N HIS A 38 39.05 -4.10 27.63
CA HIS A 38 37.91 -4.54 28.44
C HIS A 38 37.70 -6.07 28.35
N PRO A 39 37.64 -6.82 29.46
CA PRO A 39 37.50 -8.28 29.43
C PRO A 39 36.25 -8.79 28.70
N GLN A 40 35.16 -8.00 28.70
CA GLN A 40 33.91 -8.30 28.00
C GLN A 40 33.73 -7.48 26.71
N ARG A 41 34.81 -7.06 26.05
CA ARG A 41 34.75 -6.22 24.83
C ARG A 41 33.78 -6.76 23.77
N ALA A 42 33.83 -8.06 23.49
CA ALA A 42 32.93 -8.68 22.51
C ALA A 42 31.44 -8.49 22.84
N ALA A 43 31.08 -8.53 24.13
CA ALA A 43 29.69 -8.30 24.56
C ALA A 43 29.28 -6.83 24.39
N LEU A 44 30.18 -5.89 24.69
CA LEU A 44 29.94 -4.46 24.47
C LEU A 44 29.77 -4.12 22.98
N ASP A 45 30.57 -4.74 22.10
CA ASP A 45 30.44 -4.58 20.65
C ASP A 45 29.12 -5.20 20.14
N ALA A 46 28.74 -6.38 20.65
CA ALA A 46 27.48 -7.01 20.30
C ALA A 46 26.27 -6.16 20.71
N LEU A 47 26.28 -5.56 21.90
CA LEU A 47 25.22 -4.65 22.37
C LEU A 47 25.07 -3.44 21.45
N ARG A 48 26.20 -2.83 21.05
CA ARG A 48 26.23 -1.70 20.12
C ARG A 48 25.67 -2.08 18.75
N ALA A 49 26.08 -3.23 18.22
CA ALA A 49 25.62 -3.75 16.93
C ALA A 49 24.13 -4.13 16.93
N GLN A 50 23.64 -4.76 18.01
CA GLN A 50 22.23 -5.13 18.18
C GLN A 50 21.31 -3.90 18.08
N HIS A 51 21.73 -2.77 18.63
CA HIS A 51 20.99 -1.51 18.57
C HIS A 51 21.37 -0.63 17.36
N GLN A 52 22.27 -1.13 16.50
CA GLN A 52 22.74 -0.46 15.28
C GLN A 52 23.30 0.95 15.56
N LEU A 53 23.95 1.15 16.71
CA LEU A 53 24.47 2.45 17.11
C LEU A 53 25.73 2.79 16.30
N GLN A 54 25.75 3.99 15.75
CA GLN A 54 26.85 4.49 14.93
C GLN A 54 27.69 5.51 15.70
N ALA A 55 28.92 5.72 15.22
CA ALA A 55 29.78 6.75 15.76
C ALA A 55 29.20 8.14 15.49
N PRO A 56 29.24 9.07 16.46
CA PRO A 56 28.75 10.42 16.26
C PRO A 56 29.70 11.21 15.34
N ASP A 57 29.11 12.01 14.45
CA ASP A 57 29.80 13.01 13.64
C ASP A 57 29.99 14.32 14.42
N GLU A 58 29.15 14.59 15.43
CA GLU A 58 29.27 15.74 16.33
C GLU A 58 28.94 15.41 17.79
N LEU A 59 29.60 16.15 18.70
CA LEU A 59 29.36 16.11 20.14
C LEU A 59 28.69 17.39 20.59
N TRP A 60 27.52 17.26 21.22
CA TRP A 60 26.71 18.40 21.66
C TRP A 60 26.60 18.38 23.18
N ILE A 61 26.89 19.50 23.85
CA ILE A 61 26.91 19.60 25.30
C ILE A 61 25.94 20.70 25.75
N CYS A 62 25.01 20.35 26.65
CA CYS A 62 24.19 21.31 27.40
C CYS A 62 24.67 21.40 28.85
N THR A 63 24.90 22.62 29.35
CA THR A 63 25.53 22.83 30.66
C THR A 63 25.11 24.13 31.35
N THR A 64 25.58 24.35 32.59
CA THR A 64 25.40 25.59 33.37
C THR A 64 26.68 26.44 33.39
N GLN A 65 26.67 27.63 34.00
CA GLN A 65 27.83 28.53 34.05
C GLN A 65 28.60 28.49 35.38
N GLY A 66 28.24 27.58 36.30
CA GLY A 66 28.87 27.46 37.62
C GLY A 66 30.37 27.14 37.58
N GLU A 67 31.12 27.56 38.60
CA GLU A 67 32.58 27.41 38.68
C GLU A 67 33.02 25.95 38.53
N GLN A 68 32.36 25.03 39.24
CA GLN A 68 32.65 23.59 39.15
C GLN A 68 32.44 23.06 37.74
N THR A 69 31.41 23.54 37.04
CA THR A 69 31.09 23.15 35.67
C THR A 69 32.08 23.73 34.67
N GLN A 70 32.58 24.94 34.90
CA GLN A 70 33.68 25.51 34.09
C GLN A 70 34.97 24.69 34.22
N ALA A 71 35.29 24.19 35.41
CA ALA A 71 36.42 23.28 35.60
C ALA A 71 36.22 21.97 34.81
N SER A 72 35.04 21.37 34.87
CA SER A 72 34.68 20.18 34.08
C SER A 72 34.75 20.43 32.57
N LEU A 73 34.30 21.62 32.12
CA LEU A 73 34.36 22.02 30.72
C LEU A 73 35.80 22.19 30.23
N THR A 74 36.66 22.75 31.07
CA THR A 74 38.10 22.88 30.79
C THR A 74 38.75 21.50 30.64
N GLY A 75 38.40 20.54 31.51
CA GLY A 75 38.83 19.15 31.41
C GLY A 75 38.40 18.48 30.10
N LEU A 76 37.12 18.64 29.74
CA LEU A 76 36.57 18.13 28.48
C LEU A 76 37.25 18.72 27.26
N GLN A 77 37.46 20.04 27.22
CA GLN A 77 38.13 20.71 26.11
C GLN A 77 39.59 20.27 26.00
N THR A 78 40.28 20.08 27.12
CA THR A 78 41.66 19.57 27.14
C THR A 78 41.74 18.17 26.56
N TRP A 79 40.86 17.26 26.99
CA TRP A 79 40.75 15.91 26.44
C TRP A 79 40.43 15.92 24.94
N TRP A 80 39.48 16.75 24.51
CA TRP A 80 39.10 16.87 23.10
C TRP A 80 40.26 17.36 22.23
N GLN A 81 41.07 18.30 22.74
CA GLN A 81 42.28 18.77 22.07
C GLN A 81 43.39 17.70 22.02
N LEU A 82 43.55 16.90 23.07
CA LEU A 82 44.52 15.79 23.09
C LEU A 82 44.24 14.74 22.00
N LEU A 83 42.96 14.54 21.66
CA LEU A 83 42.54 13.67 20.55
C LEU A 83 42.66 14.32 19.16
N GLY A 84 43.15 15.57 19.08
CA GLY A 84 43.24 16.31 17.83
C GLY A 84 41.91 16.86 17.32
N ALA A 85 40.95 17.13 18.22
CA ALA A 85 39.61 17.64 17.90
C ALA A 85 38.86 16.75 16.89
N PRO A 86 38.65 15.45 17.18
CA PRO A 86 38.29 14.42 16.19
C PRO A 86 36.89 14.60 15.59
N VAL A 87 35.99 15.25 16.32
CA VAL A 87 34.62 15.60 15.90
C VAL A 87 34.28 16.99 16.43
N PRO A 88 33.45 17.80 15.73
CA PRO A 88 33.01 19.10 16.23
C PRO A 88 32.33 19.00 17.61
N LEU A 89 32.87 19.74 18.58
CA LEU A 89 32.34 19.84 19.94
C LEU A 89 31.55 21.14 20.11
N ARG A 90 30.22 21.07 20.15
CA ARG A 90 29.33 22.23 20.32
C ARG A 90 28.81 22.30 21.75
N ILE A 91 28.92 23.46 22.37
CA ILE A 91 28.59 23.64 23.79
C ILE A 91 27.63 24.81 23.95
N TRP A 92 26.51 24.56 24.64
CA TRP A 92 25.58 25.58 25.09
C TRP A 92 25.55 25.62 26.62
N ALA A 93 25.74 26.81 27.17
CA ALA A 93 25.63 27.06 28.60
C ALA A 93 24.41 27.94 28.88
N ALA A 94 23.51 27.51 29.75
CA ALA A 94 22.36 28.31 30.16
C ALA A 94 22.83 29.54 30.96
N ALA A 95 22.67 30.73 30.39
CA ALA A 95 23.22 31.97 30.94
C ALA A 95 22.63 32.30 32.32
N GLY A 96 23.48 32.72 33.26
CA GLY A 96 23.08 33.09 34.62
C GLY A 96 22.67 31.90 35.50
N THR A 97 22.99 30.67 35.12
CA THR A 97 22.76 29.47 35.94
C THR A 97 24.04 28.94 36.57
N ASP A 98 23.94 28.33 37.75
CA ASP A 98 25.08 27.79 38.49
C ASP A 98 24.81 26.34 38.90
N GLN A 99 24.30 26.13 40.12
CA GLN A 99 24.13 24.81 40.73
C GLN A 99 22.74 24.21 40.50
N LEU A 100 21.86 24.86 39.72
CA LEU A 100 20.44 24.51 39.62
C LEU A 100 19.75 24.52 41.00
N ALA A 101 20.07 25.53 41.82
CA ALA A 101 19.57 25.63 43.18
C ALA A 101 18.17 26.30 43.27
N SER A 102 17.66 26.80 42.13
CA SER A 102 16.39 27.50 42.05
C SER A 102 15.51 26.97 40.90
N GLN A 103 14.20 27.16 41.02
CA GLN A 103 13.24 26.80 39.97
C GLN A 103 13.52 27.56 38.65
N ALA A 104 14.02 28.79 38.74
CA ALA A 104 14.37 29.60 37.57
C ALA A 104 15.54 28.97 36.79
N GLU A 105 16.60 28.55 37.49
CA GLU A 105 17.72 27.84 36.88
C GLU A 105 17.29 26.51 36.28
N CYS A 106 16.49 25.72 37.01
CA CYS A 106 15.93 24.45 36.50
C CYS A 106 15.09 24.66 35.24
N SER A 107 14.28 25.72 35.19
CA SER A 107 13.45 26.03 34.02
C SER A 107 14.29 26.46 32.82
N HIS A 108 15.38 27.20 33.05
CA HIS A 108 16.30 27.64 32.01
C HIS A 108 17.07 26.47 31.40
N ILE A 109 17.67 25.61 32.23
CA ILE A 109 18.41 24.45 31.71
C ILE A 109 17.48 23.46 30.98
N ARG A 110 16.24 23.28 31.47
CA ARG A 110 15.22 22.49 30.79
C ARG A 110 14.92 23.03 29.39
N GLU A 111 14.69 24.33 29.29
CA GLU A 111 14.39 24.97 28.00
C GLU A 111 15.56 24.80 27.02
N LEU A 112 16.81 24.96 27.49
CA LEU A 112 17.99 24.72 26.67
C LEU A 112 18.07 23.28 26.19
N ILE A 113 17.90 22.30 27.09
CA ILE A 113 17.94 20.87 26.76
C ILE A 113 16.86 20.51 25.74
N LEU A 114 15.64 21.00 25.92
CA LEU A 114 14.53 20.75 25.01
C LEU A 114 14.84 21.28 23.60
N ARG A 115 15.31 22.52 23.48
CA ARG A 115 15.64 23.12 22.17
C ARG A 115 16.86 22.48 21.52
N ALA A 116 17.89 22.13 22.29
CA ALA A 116 19.06 21.44 21.78
C ALA A 116 18.69 20.05 21.25
N THR A 117 17.82 19.32 21.96
CA THR A 117 17.33 18.01 21.52
C THR A 117 16.46 18.13 20.28
N LEU A 118 15.55 19.11 20.22
CA LEU A 118 14.73 19.39 19.04
C LEU A 118 15.60 19.72 17.81
N LEU A 119 16.55 20.66 17.97
CA LEU A 119 17.47 21.03 16.89
C LEU A 119 18.33 19.85 16.44
N ALA A 120 18.84 19.03 17.37
CA ALA A 120 19.60 17.84 17.04
C ALA A 120 18.75 16.82 16.27
N ASN A 121 17.52 16.58 16.70
CA ASN A 121 16.58 15.68 16.04
C ASN A 121 16.27 16.10 14.58
N GLU A 122 16.23 17.40 14.30
CA GLU A 122 16.04 17.91 12.93
C GLU A 122 17.32 17.89 12.09
N GLN A 123 18.50 17.98 12.72
CA GLN A 123 19.80 18.00 12.06
C GLN A 123 20.31 16.61 11.65
N VAL A 124 19.84 15.52 12.27
CA VAL A 124 20.36 14.18 11.97
C VAL A 124 20.01 13.70 10.55
N GLN A 125 18.90 14.16 9.96
CA GLN A 125 18.53 13.96 8.54
C GLN A 125 18.87 12.57 7.95
N GLY A 126 18.36 11.50 8.59
CA GLY A 126 18.65 10.11 8.20
C GLY A 126 19.77 9.43 9.00
N GLY A 127 20.51 10.17 9.82
CA GLY A 127 21.42 9.66 10.85
C GLY A 127 20.74 9.42 12.20
N GLN A 128 21.51 9.45 13.28
CA GLN A 128 21.06 9.05 14.62
C GLN A 128 21.29 10.12 15.67
N LEU A 129 20.27 10.38 16.50
CA LEU A 129 20.43 11.13 17.76
C LEU A 129 20.60 10.14 18.91
N VAL A 130 21.72 10.23 19.62
CA VAL A 130 22.01 9.45 20.82
C VAL A 130 22.17 10.41 22.00
N LEU A 131 21.57 10.07 23.14
CA LEU A 131 21.59 10.93 24.34
C LEU A 131 22.46 10.31 25.43
N SER A 132 23.31 11.08 26.10
CA SER A 132 23.96 10.67 27.35
C SER A 132 23.18 11.18 28.54
N LEU A 133 22.55 10.26 29.29
CA LEU A 133 21.89 10.57 30.55
C LEU A 133 22.87 10.81 31.71
N ALA A 134 24.16 10.61 31.47
CA ALA A 134 25.21 10.79 32.45
C ALA A 134 26.02 12.07 32.19
N GLY A 135 26.55 12.65 33.26
CA GLY A 135 27.46 13.81 33.21
C GLY A 135 26.86 15.08 33.81
N GLY A 136 25.53 15.23 33.72
CA GLY A 136 24.77 16.31 34.33
C GLY A 136 24.30 16.05 35.76
N ARG A 137 23.57 17.02 36.32
CA ARG A 137 22.78 16.82 37.55
C ARG A 137 21.56 15.95 37.25
N LYS A 138 21.00 15.27 38.26
CA LYS A 138 19.81 14.41 38.12
C LYS A 138 18.64 15.10 37.39
N THR A 139 18.44 16.40 37.63
CA THR A 139 17.43 17.21 36.95
C THR A 139 17.67 17.32 35.45
N MET A 140 18.92 17.57 35.03
CA MET A 140 19.30 17.63 33.61
C MET A 140 19.12 16.28 32.91
N SER A 141 19.50 15.19 33.57
CA SER A 141 19.30 13.83 33.04
C SER A 141 17.82 13.52 32.84
N ALA A 142 16.95 13.93 33.79
CA ALA A 142 15.50 13.76 33.68
C ALA A 142 14.90 14.61 32.54
N ASP A 143 15.35 15.86 32.38
CA ASP A 143 14.92 16.72 31.28
C ASP A 143 15.38 16.17 29.91
N LEU A 144 16.60 15.63 29.83
CA LEU A 144 17.13 15.01 28.61
C LEU A 144 16.40 13.71 28.26
N GLN A 145 16.06 12.89 29.26
CA GLN A 145 15.23 11.70 29.05
C GLN A 145 13.84 12.08 28.54
N THR A 146 13.22 13.10 29.14
CA THR A 146 11.93 13.65 28.70
C THR A 146 12.01 14.16 27.26
N ALA A 147 13.06 14.92 26.93
CA ALA A 147 13.28 15.44 25.58
C ALA A 147 13.49 14.30 24.57
N GLY A 148 14.27 13.27 24.94
CA GLY A 148 14.48 12.09 24.12
C GLY A 148 13.20 11.30 23.85
N GLY A 149 12.31 11.23 24.84
CA GLY A 149 11.00 10.59 24.69
C GLY A 149 10.02 11.42 23.86
N LEU A 150 10.13 12.75 23.87
CA LEU A 150 9.25 13.64 23.10
C LEU A 150 9.70 13.85 21.66
N PHE A 151 10.99 14.08 21.42
CA PHE A 151 11.51 14.37 20.08
C PHE A 151 12.01 13.13 19.35
N GLY A 152 12.32 12.07 20.08
CA GLY A 152 12.86 10.83 19.56
C GLY A 152 14.40 10.79 19.62
N ALA A 153 14.93 9.64 20.02
CA ALA A 153 16.36 9.34 20.06
C ALA A 153 16.59 7.83 19.90
N LYS A 154 17.61 7.46 19.14
CA LYS A 154 17.95 6.05 18.84
C LYS A 154 18.29 5.28 20.11
N ALA A 155 18.99 5.92 21.05
CA ALA A 155 19.29 5.36 22.37
C ALA A 155 19.56 6.46 23.39
N TRP A 156 19.26 6.15 24.65
CA TRP A 156 19.71 6.89 25.82
C TRP A 156 20.75 6.05 26.53
N LEU A 157 21.96 6.57 26.66
CA LEU A 157 23.10 5.88 27.21
C LEU A 157 23.35 6.33 28.64
N HIS A 158 23.82 5.38 29.44
CA HIS A 158 24.35 5.62 30.77
C HIS A 158 25.64 4.80 30.92
N VAL A 159 26.46 5.15 31.90
CA VAL A 159 27.65 4.41 32.29
C VAL A 159 27.53 4.13 33.77
N VAL A 160 27.76 2.88 34.16
CA VAL A 160 27.77 2.45 35.55
C VAL A 160 29.17 2.04 35.97
N SER A 161 29.46 2.26 37.25
CA SER A 161 30.70 1.87 37.90
C SER A 161 30.40 1.10 39.19
N PRO A 162 31.26 0.15 39.59
CA PRO A 162 31.09 -0.59 40.83
C PRO A 162 31.26 0.33 42.06
N GLU A 163 30.62 -0.03 43.16
CA GLU A 163 30.80 0.63 44.46
C GLU A 163 31.61 -0.28 45.43
N PRO A 164 32.70 0.22 46.05
CA PRO A 164 33.30 1.54 45.87
C PRO A 164 34.09 1.64 44.55
N SER A 165 34.02 2.80 43.90
CA SER A 165 34.68 2.99 42.60
C SER A 165 36.19 3.28 42.72
N PRO A 166 37.02 2.89 41.74
CA PRO A 166 38.47 3.12 41.76
C PRO A 166 38.82 4.62 41.86
N PRO A 167 39.73 5.03 42.77
CA PRO A 167 40.11 6.45 42.92
C PRO A 167 40.63 7.09 41.62
N SER A 168 41.36 6.31 40.81
CA SER A 168 41.99 6.74 39.56
C SER A 168 41.01 7.17 38.46
N LEU A 169 39.74 6.73 38.51
CA LEU A 169 38.72 7.11 37.53
C LEU A 169 38.05 8.45 37.84
N PHE A 170 37.99 8.85 39.13
CA PHE A 170 37.17 9.98 39.59
C PHE A 170 37.98 11.22 40.01
N ALA A 171 39.30 11.20 39.86
CA ALA A 171 40.24 12.31 40.07
C ALA A 171 39.89 13.22 41.27
N ARG A 172 40.31 12.81 42.46
CA ARG A 172 39.96 13.44 43.75
C ARG A 172 40.97 14.51 44.17
N THR A 173 42.22 14.43 43.74
CA THR A 173 43.26 15.45 44.00
C THR A 173 43.44 16.40 42.81
N ALA A 174 44.11 17.54 43.02
CA ALA A 174 44.41 18.49 41.95
C ALA A 174 45.31 17.87 40.87
N ASP A 175 46.32 17.09 41.29
CA ASP A 175 47.24 16.39 40.39
C ASP A 175 46.52 15.31 39.58
N GLU A 176 45.62 14.54 40.21
CA GLU A 176 44.80 13.56 39.50
C GLU A 176 43.87 14.23 38.47
N LYS A 177 43.30 15.40 38.78
CA LYS A 177 42.45 16.16 37.84
C LYS A 177 43.23 16.69 36.65
N ALA A 178 44.49 17.04 36.83
CA ALA A 178 45.36 17.52 35.75
C ALA A 178 45.74 16.37 34.78
N GLU A 179 45.92 15.15 35.29
CA GLU A 179 46.28 13.98 34.47
C GLU A 179 45.08 13.22 33.89
N GLN A 180 43.88 13.38 34.46
CA GLN A 180 42.66 12.69 34.01
C GLN A 180 42.37 12.86 32.50
N PRO A 181 42.53 14.05 31.87
CA PRO A 181 42.39 14.20 30.42
C PRO A 181 43.28 13.28 29.60
N ARG A 182 44.53 13.04 30.05
CA ARG A 182 45.44 12.12 29.35
C ARG A 182 45.04 10.67 29.54
N LEU A 183 44.63 10.28 30.75
CA LEU A 183 44.14 8.93 31.01
C LEU A 183 42.92 8.59 30.14
N MET A 184 41.99 9.54 29.99
CA MET A 184 40.77 9.37 29.18
C MET A 184 40.99 9.52 27.67
N ALA A 185 42.20 9.88 27.22
CA ALA A 185 42.56 10.04 25.80
C ALA A 185 43.26 8.81 25.19
N GLN A 186 43.32 7.71 25.94
CA GLN A 186 43.95 6.45 25.52
C GLN A 186 43.12 5.24 25.99
N ALA A 187 43.42 4.05 25.47
CA ALA A 187 42.81 2.82 25.96
C ALA A 187 43.05 2.66 27.47
N LEU A 188 41.99 2.35 28.23
CA LEU A 188 42.11 2.16 29.67
C LEU A 188 42.81 0.83 29.98
N PRO A 189 43.66 0.80 31.02
CA PRO A 189 44.12 -0.45 31.62
C PRO A 189 42.93 -1.39 31.92
N ALA A 190 43.14 -2.71 31.79
CA ALA A 190 42.05 -3.69 31.87
C ALA A 190 41.27 -3.65 33.20
N ASP A 191 41.94 -3.33 34.30
CA ASP A 191 41.36 -3.15 35.64
C ASP A 191 40.44 -1.92 35.71
N LEU A 192 40.82 -0.81 35.09
CA LEU A 192 39.99 0.41 35.03
C LEU A 192 38.86 0.28 34.02
N ALA A 193 39.13 -0.33 32.86
CA ALA A 193 38.12 -0.60 31.84
C ALA A 193 36.98 -1.43 32.43
N LEU A 194 37.28 -2.49 33.19
CA LEU A 194 36.28 -3.35 33.84
C LEU A 194 35.37 -2.59 34.82
N CYS A 195 35.80 -1.43 35.31
CA CYS A 195 35.05 -0.62 36.27
C CYS A 195 34.08 0.38 35.61
N ILE A 196 34.04 0.44 34.27
CA ILE A 196 33.08 1.27 33.55
C ILE A 196 32.31 0.41 32.57
N THR A 197 30.98 0.39 32.68
CA THR A 197 30.13 -0.40 31.77
C THR A 197 29.09 0.53 31.14
N PRO A 198 29.16 0.76 29.82
CA PRO A 198 28.11 1.48 29.12
C PRO A 198 26.86 0.62 29.02
N LEU A 199 25.69 1.24 29.15
CA LEU A 199 24.40 0.58 29.05
C LEU A 199 23.39 1.45 28.30
N ILE A 200 22.37 0.79 27.73
CA ILE A 200 21.26 1.43 27.05
C ILE A 200 20.10 1.52 28.05
N ALA A 201 19.81 2.74 28.52
CA ALA A 201 18.76 3.02 29.49
C ALA A 201 17.36 3.13 28.86
N GLY A 202 17.29 3.36 27.54
CA GLY A 202 16.03 3.43 26.81
C GLY A 202 16.18 3.94 25.38
N THR A 203 15.04 4.11 24.72
CA THR A 203 14.91 4.64 23.35
C THR A 203 13.70 5.56 23.30
N GLY A 204 13.64 6.48 22.34
CA GLY A 204 12.49 7.37 22.17
C GLY A 204 12.04 7.49 20.72
N THR A 205 10.73 7.59 20.52
CA THR A 205 10.10 7.93 19.24
C THR A 205 9.49 9.31 19.33
N ARG A 206 9.56 10.09 18.24
CA ARG A 206 8.98 11.43 18.21
C ARG A 206 7.48 11.38 18.53
N ASN A 207 7.04 12.28 19.40
CA ASN A 207 5.64 12.44 19.75
C ASN A 207 4.90 13.16 18.61
N GLU A 208 3.83 12.54 18.15
CA GLU A 208 3.06 12.96 16.98
C GLU A 208 2.33 14.30 17.18
N LEU A 209 2.00 14.66 18.43
CA LEU A 209 1.36 15.94 18.75
C LEU A 209 2.21 17.13 18.36
N LEU A 210 3.52 16.93 18.19
CA LEU A 210 4.46 17.97 17.76
C LEU A 210 4.29 18.33 16.28
N ASP A 211 3.66 17.44 15.50
CA ASP A 211 3.52 17.60 14.06
C ASP A 211 2.17 18.22 13.65
N ILE A 212 1.21 18.26 14.57
CA ILE A 212 -0.08 18.95 14.38
C ILE A 212 0.17 20.47 14.37
N THR A 213 -0.37 21.18 13.38
CA THR A 213 -0.31 22.65 13.39
C THR A 213 -1.37 23.20 14.34
N LEU A 214 -0.96 24.08 15.27
CA LEU A 214 -1.83 24.69 16.27
C LEU A 214 -1.60 26.20 16.27
N ASP A 215 -2.65 26.99 16.07
CA ASP A 215 -2.58 28.45 15.94
C ASP A 215 -1.58 28.92 14.86
N GLY A 216 -1.42 28.13 13.79
CA GLY A 216 -0.49 28.40 12.69
C GLY A 216 0.96 27.99 12.96
N GLN A 217 1.26 27.37 14.11
CA GLN A 217 2.61 27.02 14.54
C GLN A 217 2.77 25.50 14.77
N ARG A 218 3.89 24.94 14.30
CA ARG A 218 4.34 23.56 14.58
C ARG A 218 5.49 23.60 15.60
N VAL A 219 5.76 22.48 16.28
CA VAL A 219 6.96 22.39 17.13
C VAL A 219 8.15 21.96 16.27
N ASP A 220 8.90 22.97 15.82
CA ASP A 220 10.15 22.83 15.09
C ASP A 220 11.21 23.86 15.53
N SER A 221 12.47 23.67 15.13
CA SER A 221 13.57 24.57 15.51
C SER A 221 13.49 25.95 14.85
N ALA A 222 12.70 26.11 13.78
CA ALA A 222 12.41 27.43 13.20
C ALA A 222 11.48 28.24 14.12
N SER A 223 10.49 27.58 14.72
CA SER A 223 9.52 28.13 15.66
C SER A 223 10.11 28.33 17.06
N PHE A 224 11.03 27.46 17.48
CA PHE A 224 11.69 27.49 18.79
C PHE A 224 13.22 27.50 18.63
N PRO A 225 13.80 28.63 18.17
CA PRO A 225 15.20 28.66 17.75
C PRO A 225 16.20 28.50 18.89
N LEU A 226 17.28 27.79 18.58
CA LEU A 226 18.52 27.75 19.34
C LEU A 226 19.68 28.01 18.36
N PRO A 227 20.46 29.08 18.51
CA PRO A 227 21.60 29.33 17.64
C PRO A 227 22.61 28.18 17.71
N LEU A 228 23.11 27.73 16.56
CA LEU A 228 24.08 26.65 16.51
C LEU A 228 25.43 27.14 17.07
N ALA A 229 25.90 26.53 18.17
CA ALA A 229 27.17 26.92 18.78
C ALA A 229 28.37 26.59 17.87
N THR A 230 29.35 27.49 17.83
CA THR A 230 30.61 27.27 17.10
C THR A 230 31.43 26.16 17.77
N PRO A 231 31.98 25.20 17.02
CA PRO A 231 32.78 24.12 17.61
C PRO A 231 33.94 24.64 18.46
N GLY A 232 34.11 24.09 19.66
CA GLY A 232 35.14 24.45 20.62
C GLY A 232 34.85 25.75 21.42
N GLN A 233 33.85 26.53 21.04
CA GLN A 233 33.51 27.81 21.69
C GLN A 233 32.16 27.71 22.44
N PRO A 234 32.16 27.73 23.78
CA PRO A 234 30.92 27.70 24.55
C PRO A 234 30.03 28.91 24.26
N LEU A 235 28.77 28.66 23.90
CA LEU A 235 27.76 29.69 23.70
C LEU A 235 26.95 29.86 24.99
N ALA A 236 27.05 31.04 25.63
CA ALA A 236 26.14 31.43 26.69
C ALA A 236 24.77 31.79 26.10
N TRP A 237 23.75 30.98 26.37
CA TRP A 237 22.41 31.15 25.81
C TRP A 237 21.46 31.76 26.84
N PRO A 238 20.79 32.89 26.53
CA PRO A 238 19.82 33.52 27.43
C PRO A 238 18.44 32.85 27.36
N LEU A 239 17.71 32.86 28.48
CA LEU A 239 16.35 32.33 28.54
C LEU A 239 15.40 33.23 27.71
N PRO A 240 14.57 32.66 26.81
CA PRO A 240 13.58 33.38 26.03
C PRO A 240 12.51 34.08 26.89
N ALA A 241 11.86 35.09 26.30
CA ALA A 241 10.71 35.72 26.93
C ALA A 241 9.58 34.71 27.18
N GLN A 242 8.69 35.00 28.14
CA GLN A 242 7.73 34.01 28.62
C GLN A 242 6.79 33.42 27.54
N GLY A 243 6.46 34.17 26.48
CA GLY A 243 5.59 33.67 25.39
C GLY A 243 6.23 32.62 24.48
N ASP A 244 7.56 32.57 24.42
CA ASP A 244 8.29 31.80 23.40
C ASP A 244 8.80 30.45 23.92
N ALA A 245 8.44 30.05 25.15
CA ALA A 245 9.01 28.89 25.83
C ALA A 245 8.44 27.57 25.28
N LEU A 246 9.32 26.73 24.73
CA LEU A 246 9.00 25.42 24.16
C LEU A 246 8.37 24.50 25.21
N HIS A 247 8.90 24.47 26.44
CA HIS A 247 8.33 23.63 27.50
C HIS A 247 6.83 23.87 27.73
N ARG A 248 6.38 25.14 27.67
CA ARG A 248 4.97 25.48 27.86
C ARG A 248 4.10 25.02 26.69
N GLU A 249 4.60 25.15 25.46
CA GLU A 249 3.90 24.66 24.29
C GLU A 249 3.74 23.13 24.34
N LEU A 250 4.78 22.41 24.75
CA LEU A 250 4.71 20.95 24.95
C LEU A 250 3.65 20.57 25.98
N MET A 251 3.61 21.25 27.14
CA MET A 251 2.60 21.02 28.17
C MET A 251 1.18 21.37 27.70
N ARG A 252 1.02 22.44 26.91
CA ARG A 252 -0.27 22.82 26.32
C ARG A 252 -0.78 21.72 25.40
N ARG A 253 0.05 21.23 24.49
CA ARG A 253 -0.30 20.15 23.55
C ARG A 253 -0.61 18.85 24.24
N GLN A 254 0.15 18.49 25.28
CA GLN A 254 -0.12 17.30 26.07
C GLN A 254 -1.49 17.38 26.77
N THR A 255 -1.83 18.55 27.30
CA THR A 255 -3.14 18.82 27.93
C THR A 255 -4.30 18.78 26.92
N GLN A 256 -4.04 19.23 25.68
CA GLN A 256 -5.05 19.34 24.62
C GLN A 256 -5.04 18.16 23.62
N SER A 257 -4.33 17.06 23.91
CA SER A 257 -4.05 16.01 22.94
C SER A 257 -5.30 15.43 22.26
N SER A 258 -6.33 15.10 23.05
CA SER A 258 -7.60 14.59 22.53
C SER A 258 -8.32 15.60 21.62
N GLN A 259 -8.27 16.89 21.96
CA GLN A 259 -8.89 17.94 21.17
C GLN A 259 -8.12 18.16 19.85
N LEU A 260 -6.80 18.14 19.89
CA LEU A 260 -5.95 18.30 18.71
C LEU A 260 -6.16 17.16 17.71
N MET A 261 -6.17 15.92 18.20
CA MET A 261 -6.43 14.76 17.36
C MET A 261 -7.86 14.81 16.77
N GLY A 262 -8.85 15.17 17.60
CA GLY A 262 -10.23 15.34 17.13
C GLY A 262 -10.36 16.40 16.04
N ASN A 263 -9.70 17.54 16.19
CA ASN A 263 -9.69 18.61 15.20
C ASN A 263 -9.01 18.18 13.89
N PHE A 264 -7.87 17.48 13.98
CA PHE A 264 -7.17 16.94 12.81
C PHE A 264 -8.04 15.96 12.03
N LEU A 265 -8.66 14.99 12.71
CA LEU A 265 -9.54 14.01 12.08
C LEU A 265 -10.81 14.65 11.48
N MET A 266 -11.37 15.67 12.14
CA MET A 266 -12.50 16.43 11.59
C MET A 266 -12.11 17.19 10.32
N GLN A 267 -10.95 17.84 10.30
CA GLN A 267 -10.44 18.52 9.11
C GLN A 267 -10.19 17.54 7.97
N LEU A 268 -9.62 16.36 8.29
CA LEU A 268 -9.42 15.29 7.34
C LEU A 268 -10.75 14.87 6.70
N ALA A 269 -11.77 14.55 7.50
CA ALA A 269 -13.09 14.17 7.03
C ALA A 269 -13.79 15.24 6.15
N GLN A 270 -13.53 16.53 6.38
CA GLN A 270 -14.07 17.61 5.53
C GLN A 270 -13.44 17.68 4.13
N THR A 271 -12.22 17.15 3.98
CA THR A 271 -11.45 17.21 2.74
C THR A 271 -11.44 15.90 1.96
N GLU A 272 -12.02 14.82 2.52
CA GLU A 272 -12.07 13.51 1.91
C GLU A 272 -13.33 13.33 1.07
N HIS A 273 -13.17 12.73 -0.11
CA HIS A 273 -14.31 12.33 -0.96
C HIS A 273 -14.82 10.92 -0.63
N HIS A 274 -13.96 10.07 -0.07
CA HIS A 274 -14.25 8.68 0.27
C HIS A 274 -13.64 8.34 1.62
N ASP A 275 -14.42 7.70 2.48
CA ASP A 275 -13.94 7.18 3.75
C ASP A 275 -12.85 6.13 3.54
N ASN A 276 -11.76 6.27 4.28
CA ASN A 276 -10.68 5.30 4.27
C ASN A 276 -10.94 4.13 5.25
N TRP A 277 -10.00 3.19 5.29
CA TRP A 277 -9.98 2.10 6.26
C TRP A 277 -9.97 2.64 7.70
N ARG A 278 -10.88 2.14 8.55
CA ARG A 278 -11.08 2.67 9.91
C ARG A 278 -9.79 2.63 10.73
N SER A 279 -8.99 1.59 10.53
CA SER A 279 -7.71 1.44 11.21
C SER A 279 -6.68 2.50 10.82
N LEU A 280 -6.70 3.03 9.59
CA LEU A 280 -5.71 3.98 9.10
C LEU A 280 -5.80 5.34 9.79
N TYR A 281 -6.97 5.72 10.31
CA TYR A 281 -7.11 6.92 11.16
C TYR A 281 -6.44 6.77 12.53
N ARG A 282 -5.90 5.59 12.86
CA ARG A 282 -5.04 5.36 14.04
C ARG A 282 -3.56 5.56 13.74
N LEU A 283 -3.19 5.79 12.48
CA LEU A 283 -1.82 6.10 12.12
C LEU A 283 -1.43 7.48 12.65
N PRO A 284 -0.13 7.72 12.86
CA PRO A 284 0.39 9.05 13.13
C PRO A 284 -0.13 10.08 12.11
N PRO A 285 -0.58 11.29 12.53
CA PRO A 285 -0.96 12.37 11.62
C PRO A 285 0.06 12.66 10.53
N ALA A 286 1.36 12.60 10.85
CA ALA A 286 2.44 12.78 9.88
C ALA A 286 2.45 11.69 8.80
N GLN A 287 2.18 10.45 9.16
CA GLN A 287 2.09 9.32 8.22
C GLN A 287 0.84 9.42 7.36
N ILE A 288 -0.31 9.82 7.93
CA ILE A 288 -1.53 10.10 7.15
C ILE A 288 -1.25 11.20 6.12
N GLU A 289 -0.66 12.32 6.52
CA GLU A 289 -0.28 13.40 5.61
C GLU A 289 0.75 12.97 4.56
N HIS A 290 1.69 12.09 4.93
CA HIS A 290 2.62 11.49 3.97
C HIS A 290 1.86 10.70 2.90
N LEU A 291 0.98 9.77 3.28
CA LEU A 291 0.17 8.98 2.33
C LEU A 291 -0.72 9.85 1.44
N ARG A 292 -1.25 10.96 1.98
CA ARG A 292 -2.07 11.93 1.22
C ARG A 292 -1.28 12.73 0.20
N ARG A 293 0.00 13.00 0.46
CA ARG A 293 0.87 13.80 -0.41
C ARG A 293 1.71 12.97 -1.36
N THR A 294 1.94 11.70 -1.03
CA THR A 294 2.72 10.79 -1.86
C THR A 294 1.88 10.34 -3.07
N PRO A 295 2.30 10.68 -4.30
CA PRO A 295 1.60 10.23 -5.49
C PRO A 295 1.81 8.74 -5.72
N LEU A 296 0.76 8.05 -6.18
CA LEU A 296 0.84 6.68 -6.63
C LEU A 296 1.57 6.61 -7.98
N THR A 297 2.63 5.81 -8.02
CA THR A 297 3.55 5.70 -9.16
C THR A 297 3.97 4.23 -9.38
N PRO A 298 4.60 3.88 -10.52
CA PRO A 298 5.07 2.51 -10.76
C PRO A 298 6.03 1.95 -9.70
N ALA A 299 6.74 2.80 -8.94
CA ALA A 299 7.57 2.37 -7.82
C ALA A 299 6.77 1.61 -6.73
N HIS A 300 5.46 1.87 -6.65
CA HIS A 300 4.55 1.27 -5.67
C HIS A 300 3.95 -0.07 -6.12
N THR A 301 4.37 -0.64 -7.26
CA THR A 301 3.79 -1.90 -7.81
C THR A 301 3.84 -3.06 -6.83
N ALA A 302 4.97 -3.24 -6.13
CA ALA A 302 5.13 -4.31 -5.14
C ALA A 302 4.19 -4.10 -3.94
N TRP A 303 4.09 -2.85 -3.45
CA TRP A 303 3.18 -2.48 -2.37
C TRP A 303 1.71 -2.69 -2.75
N LEU A 304 1.28 -2.23 -3.92
CA LEU A 304 -0.07 -2.46 -4.45
C LEU A 304 -0.37 -3.96 -4.59
N THR A 305 0.58 -4.76 -5.06
CA THR A 305 0.41 -6.21 -5.19
C THR A 305 0.23 -6.88 -3.82
N ALA A 306 0.99 -6.45 -2.80
CA ALA A 306 0.90 -6.99 -1.45
C ALA A 306 -0.40 -6.63 -0.72
N LEU A 307 -0.99 -5.47 -1.01
CA LEU A 307 -2.24 -5.04 -0.39
C LEU A 307 -3.40 -5.99 -0.76
N PRO A 308 -4.24 -6.42 0.21
CA PRO A 308 -5.42 -7.23 -0.09
C PRO A 308 -6.47 -6.43 -0.85
N LYS A 309 -6.79 -6.83 -2.08
CA LYS A 309 -7.76 -6.13 -2.95
C LYS A 309 -8.99 -6.98 -3.27
N ALA A 310 -10.06 -6.32 -3.71
CA ALA A 310 -11.27 -6.93 -4.22
C ALA A 310 -11.53 -6.51 -5.66
N ASP A 311 -11.90 -7.46 -6.52
CA ASP A 311 -12.23 -7.20 -7.94
C ASP A 311 -13.69 -7.57 -8.19
N LEU A 312 -14.55 -6.58 -8.43
CA LEU A 312 -16.00 -6.77 -8.55
C LEU A 312 -16.48 -6.92 -9.99
N HIS A 313 -15.63 -6.60 -10.96
CA HIS A 313 -15.96 -6.62 -12.38
C HIS A 313 -14.84 -7.33 -13.13
N ARG A 314 -14.94 -8.66 -13.18
CA ARG A 314 -14.01 -9.53 -13.90
C ARG A 314 -14.76 -10.60 -14.67
N HIS A 315 -14.63 -10.59 -16.00
CA HIS A 315 -15.28 -11.57 -16.86
C HIS A 315 -14.47 -12.86 -16.87
N LEU A 316 -15.13 -13.96 -16.50
CA LEU A 316 -14.58 -15.31 -16.47
C LEU A 316 -13.87 -15.65 -17.78
N GLY A 317 -14.45 -15.26 -18.92
CA GLY A 317 -13.91 -15.58 -20.23
C GLY A 317 -12.63 -14.82 -20.59
N GLY A 318 -12.33 -13.70 -19.92
CA GLY A 318 -11.18 -12.84 -20.17
C GLY A 318 -10.06 -12.97 -19.15
N CYS A 319 -10.08 -13.98 -18.27
CA CYS A 319 -9.13 -14.10 -17.16
C CYS A 319 -7.75 -14.65 -17.54
N LEU A 320 -7.69 -15.67 -18.40
CA LEU A 320 -6.47 -16.47 -18.59
C LEU A 320 -5.61 -15.96 -19.74
N GLY A 321 -4.33 -15.69 -19.46
CA GLY A 321 -3.31 -15.45 -20.48
C GLY A 321 -2.89 -16.72 -21.23
N LEU A 322 -2.13 -16.58 -22.32
CA LEU A 322 -1.81 -17.67 -23.26
C LEU A 322 -1.23 -18.94 -22.60
N ALA A 323 -0.33 -18.79 -21.64
CA ALA A 323 0.27 -19.94 -20.96
C ALA A 323 -0.79 -20.78 -20.20
N ALA A 324 -1.69 -20.13 -19.47
CA ALA A 324 -2.78 -20.81 -18.77
C ALA A 324 -3.83 -21.36 -19.75
N GLN A 325 -4.09 -20.66 -20.86
CA GLN A 325 -4.95 -21.18 -21.93
C GLN A 325 -4.39 -22.47 -22.54
N ARG A 326 -3.06 -22.54 -22.78
CA ARG A 326 -2.39 -23.75 -23.29
C ARG A 326 -2.49 -24.91 -22.30
N ASP A 327 -2.32 -24.65 -21.00
CA ASP A 327 -2.47 -25.70 -19.98
C ASP A 327 -3.90 -26.27 -19.97
N VAL A 328 -4.92 -25.41 -20.00
CA VAL A 328 -6.32 -25.84 -20.14
C VAL A 328 -6.53 -26.62 -21.45
N ALA A 329 -5.92 -26.18 -22.55
CA ALA A 329 -6.00 -26.86 -23.83
C ALA A 329 -5.39 -28.27 -23.83
N GLU A 330 -4.28 -28.49 -23.13
CA GLU A 330 -3.68 -29.83 -22.99
C GLU A 330 -4.60 -30.79 -22.23
N HIS A 331 -5.31 -30.32 -21.19
CA HIS A 331 -6.28 -31.13 -20.46
C HIS A 331 -7.48 -31.50 -21.34
N ILE A 332 -7.98 -30.56 -22.14
CA ILE A 332 -9.03 -30.86 -23.12
C ILE A 332 -8.51 -31.88 -24.14
N TRP A 333 -7.35 -31.63 -24.75
CA TRP A 333 -6.74 -32.54 -25.73
C TRP A 333 -6.54 -33.96 -25.19
N ALA A 334 -6.10 -34.09 -23.94
CA ALA A 334 -5.95 -35.38 -23.28
C ALA A 334 -7.28 -36.14 -23.16
N SER A 335 -8.40 -35.43 -23.00
CA SER A 335 -9.75 -36.01 -22.92
C SER A 335 -10.36 -36.38 -24.28
N ILE A 336 -9.81 -35.87 -25.39
CA ILE A 336 -10.28 -36.22 -26.74
C ILE A 336 -9.86 -37.67 -27.06
N ALA A 337 -10.83 -38.48 -27.50
CA ALA A 337 -10.61 -39.85 -27.96
C ALA A 337 -9.55 -39.90 -29.07
N LYS A 338 -8.64 -40.87 -29.03
CA LYS A 338 -7.44 -40.91 -29.90
C LYS A 338 -7.81 -40.90 -31.38
N GLU A 339 -8.87 -41.62 -31.73
CA GLU A 339 -9.46 -41.72 -33.06
C GLU A 339 -9.93 -40.37 -33.61
N ASN A 340 -10.38 -39.44 -32.76
CA ASN A 340 -10.92 -38.15 -33.17
C ASN A 340 -9.83 -37.06 -33.28
N ARG A 341 -8.63 -37.29 -32.71
CA ARG A 341 -7.56 -36.28 -32.67
C ARG A 341 -7.05 -35.86 -34.05
N LEU A 342 -6.98 -36.80 -34.99
CA LEU A 342 -6.58 -36.50 -36.37
C LEU A 342 -7.59 -35.59 -37.07
N GLU A 343 -8.89 -35.83 -36.85
CA GLU A 343 -9.95 -34.98 -37.38
C GLU A 343 -9.88 -33.56 -36.80
N ARG A 344 -9.65 -33.43 -35.48
CA ARG A 344 -9.48 -32.12 -34.83
C ARG A 344 -8.28 -31.34 -35.35
N LEU A 345 -7.17 -32.02 -35.65
CA LEU A 345 -6.01 -31.40 -36.29
C LEU A 345 -6.35 -30.94 -37.72
N ALA A 346 -7.10 -31.74 -38.48
CA ALA A 346 -7.56 -31.37 -39.81
C ALA A 346 -8.45 -30.11 -39.77
N ASP A 347 -9.37 -30.01 -38.81
CA ASP A 347 -10.29 -28.87 -38.63
C ASP A 347 -9.56 -27.52 -38.50
N VAL A 348 -8.39 -27.51 -37.86
CA VAL A 348 -7.60 -26.29 -37.60
C VAL A 348 -6.37 -26.13 -38.50
N SER A 349 -6.08 -27.13 -39.34
CA SER A 349 -4.87 -27.20 -40.18
C SER A 349 -4.60 -25.94 -40.99
N ARG A 350 -5.65 -25.34 -41.55
CA ARG A 350 -5.57 -24.08 -42.30
C ARG A 350 -5.02 -22.93 -41.46
N LEU A 351 -5.55 -22.74 -40.25
CA LEU A 351 -5.08 -21.68 -39.33
C LEU A 351 -3.65 -21.95 -38.85
N LEU A 352 -3.26 -23.21 -38.71
CA LEU A 352 -1.88 -23.58 -38.36
C LEU A 352 -0.90 -23.28 -39.50
N SER A 353 -1.35 -23.37 -40.75
CA SER A 353 -0.52 -23.09 -41.94
C SER A 353 -0.46 -21.61 -42.34
N GLU A 354 -1.39 -20.77 -41.85
CA GLU A 354 -1.46 -19.35 -42.18
C GLU A 354 -0.71 -18.50 -41.13
N ASP A 355 0.06 -17.51 -41.58
CA ASP A 355 0.72 -16.53 -40.71
C ASP A 355 -0.27 -15.53 -40.10
N GLU A 356 -1.29 -15.16 -40.88
CA GLU A 356 -2.35 -14.22 -40.50
C GLU A 356 -3.72 -14.90 -40.60
N TRP A 357 -4.45 -14.89 -39.50
CA TRP A 357 -5.77 -15.49 -39.42
C TRP A 357 -6.84 -14.52 -39.90
N PRO A 358 -7.78 -14.99 -40.74
CA PRO A 358 -8.88 -14.16 -41.22
C PRO A 358 -9.74 -13.71 -40.04
N TRP A 359 -10.25 -12.47 -40.05
CA TRP A 359 -11.08 -11.95 -38.95
C TRP A 359 -12.30 -12.81 -38.61
N ASN A 360 -12.81 -13.59 -39.57
CA ASN A 360 -13.91 -14.53 -39.34
C ASN A 360 -13.46 -15.95 -38.93
N TRP A 361 -12.21 -16.14 -38.50
CA TRP A 361 -11.71 -17.44 -38.03
C TRP A 361 -12.55 -18.05 -36.89
N PRO A 362 -13.08 -17.28 -35.90
CA PRO A 362 -13.89 -17.88 -34.85
C PRO A 362 -15.18 -18.48 -35.40
N GLN A 363 -15.84 -17.75 -36.32
CA GLN A 363 -17.06 -18.22 -36.98
C GLN A 363 -16.80 -19.47 -37.82
N ARG A 364 -15.62 -19.59 -38.45
CA ARG A 364 -15.25 -20.81 -39.21
C ARG A 364 -15.13 -22.03 -38.31
N LEU A 365 -14.50 -21.89 -37.14
CA LEU A 365 -14.43 -22.99 -36.15
C LEU A 365 -15.81 -23.35 -35.58
N MET A 366 -16.71 -22.36 -35.49
CA MET A 366 -18.12 -22.51 -35.06
C MET A 366 -19.10 -22.97 -36.14
N ALA A 367 -18.78 -22.84 -37.43
CA ALA A 367 -19.67 -23.21 -38.54
C ALA A 367 -19.52 -24.70 -38.91
N GLN A 368 -18.39 -25.30 -38.56
CA GLN A 368 -18.13 -26.73 -38.73
C GLN A 368 -18.77 -27.60 -37.62
N THR A 369 -19.79 -27.11 -36.89
CA THR A 369 -20.41 -27.80 -35.74
C THR A 369 -21.93 -27.90 -35.92
N GLY A 370 -22.44 -29.09 -36.28
CA GLY A 370 -23.86 -29.45 -36.17
C GLY A 370 -24.90 -28.42 -36.67
N TYR A 371 -26.15 -28.59 -36.25
CA TYR A 371 -27.22 -27.59 -36.45
C TYR A 371 -27.37 -26.70 -35.20
N PRO A 372 -27.92 -25.48 -35.30
CA PRO A 372 -28.21 -24.64 -34.12
C PRO A 372 -29.03 -25.41 -33.08
N GLY A 373 -28.54 -25.50 -31.84
CA GLY A 373 -29.17 -26.27 -30.74
C GLY A 373 -28.55 -27.63 -30.46
N ASP A 374 -27.56 -28.08 -31.23
CA ASP A 374 -26.81 -29.31 -30.95
C ASP A 374 -25.99 -29.18 -29.64
N PRO A 375 -26.23 -30.04 -28.62
CA PRO A 375 -25.54 -29.98 -27.33
C PRO A 375 -24.04 -30.30 -27.42
N THR A 376 -23.59 -30.92 -28.52
CA THR A 376 -22.17 -31.24 -28.75
C THR A 376 -21.39 -30.05 -29.33
N ARG A 377 -22.08 -29.02 -29.84
CA ARG A 377 -21.47 -27.86 -30.49
C ARG A 377 -20.43 -27.14 -29.63
N ALA A 378 -20.74 -26.93 -28.35
CA ALA A 378 -19.81 -26.27 -27.42
C ALA A 378 -18.56 -27.13 -27.15
N ILE A 379 -18.73 -28.46 -27.06
CA ILE A 379 -17.64 -29.42 -26.87
C ILE A 379 -16.73 -29.42 -28.11
N LEU A 380 -17.29 -29.57 -29.32
CA LEU A 380 -16.50 -29.61 -30.56
C LEU A 380 -15.75 -28.29 -30.79
N ARG A 381 -16.37 -27.14 -30.49
CA ARG A 381 -15.68 -25.83 -30.53
C ARG A 381 -14.50 -25.81 -29.57
N ALA A 382 -14.70 -26.25 -28.33
CA ALA A 382 -13.65 -26.28 -27.32
C ALA A 382 -12.48 -27.20 -27.72
N GLU A 383 -12.76 -28.38 -28.27
CA GLU A 383 -11.75 -29.32 -28.77
C GLU A 383 -10.91 -28.72 -29.90
N ARG A 384 -11.53 -28.02 -30.86
CA ARG A 384 -10.83 -27.33 -31.95
C ARG A 384 -9.96 -26.20 -31.42
N CYS A 385 -10.50 -25.35 -30.54
CA CYS A 385 -9.74 -24.27 -29.93
C CYS A 385 -8.57 -24.79 -29.09
N ALA A 386 -8.76 -25.88 -28.34
CA ALA A 386 -7.69 -26.55 -27.62
C ALA A 386 -6.63 -27.11 -28.57
N THR A 387 -7.05 -27.72 -29.68
CA THR A 387 -6.13 -28.22 -30.71
C THR A 387 -5.34 -27.08 -31.36
N LEU A 388 -5.97 -25.95 -31.63
CA LEU A 388 -5.31 -24.76 -32.18
C LEU A 388 -4.29 -24.18 -31.18
N LEU A 389 -4.69 -23.96 -29.92
CA LEU A 389 -3.81 -23.45 -28.86
C LEU A 389 -2.59 -24.34 -28.63
N ARG A 390 -2.79 -25.66 -28.67
CA ARG A 390 -1.73 -26.64 -28.48
C ARG A 390 -0.69 -26.60 -29.60
N ASN A 391 -1.14 -26.52 -30.85
CA ASN A 391 -0.27 -26.73 -32.02
C ASN A 391 0.22 -25.44 -32.69
N ALA A 392 -0.42 -24.29 -32.45
CA ALA A 392 0.08 -23.00 -32.92
C ALA A 392 1.36 -22.60 -32.17
N SER A 393 2.27 -21.89 -32.85
CA SER A 393 3.45 -21.29 -32.20
C SER A 393 3.05 -20.11 -31.31
N ASP A 394 3.89 -19.76 -30.33
CA ASP A 394 3.66 -18.57 -29.50
C ASP A 394 3.66 -17.29 -30.33
N GLU A 395 4.50 -17.22 -31.37
CA GLU A 395 4.53 -16.12 -32.32
C GLU A 395 3.22 -15.99 -33.10
N GLN A 396 2.65 -17.11 -33.58
CA GLN A 396 1.36 -17.09 -34.27
C GLN A 396 0.24 -16.62 -33.33
N LEU A 397 0.17 -17.13 -32.09
CA LEU A 397 -0.84 -16.73 -31.12
C LEU A 397 -0.69 -15.26 -30.74
N GLN A 398 0.52 -14.81 -30.45
CA GLN A 398 0.82 -13.41 -30.13
C GLN A 398 0.41 -12.48 -31.27
N ARG A 399 0.79 -12.82 -32.50
CA ARG A 399 0.47 -12.03 -33.70
C ARG A 399 -1.03 -11.94 -33.91
N ASN A 400 -1.71 -13.10 -33.93
CA ASN A 400 -3.09 -13.19 -34.39
C ASN A 400 -4.12 -12.82 -33.34
N LEU A 401 -3.80 -12.95 -32.05
CA LEU A 401 -4.73 -12.61 -30.98
C LEU A 401 -4.52 -11.18 -30.49
N TYR A 402 -3.27 -10.71 -30.41
CA TYR A 402 -2.95 -9.43 -29.78
C TYR A 402 -2.40 -8.41 -30.77
N SER A 403 -1.28 -8.69 -31.44
CA SER A 403 -0.61 -7.69 -32.29
C SER A 403 -1.52 -7.18 -33.42
N ALA A 404 -2.36 -8.05 -33.99
CA ALA A 404 -3.34 -7.69 -35.01
C ALA A 404 -4.45 -6.72 -34.53
N THR A 405 -4.55 -6.51 -33.22
CA THR A 405 -5.55 -5.63 -32.59
C THR A 405 -4.94 -4.31 -32.09
N GLU A 406 -3.61 -4.18 -32.12
CA GLU A 406 -2.92 -3.01 -31.58
C GLU A 406 -2.75 -1.87 -32.60
N PRO A 407 -2.75 -0.61 -32.16
CA PRO A 407 -3.03 -0.16 -30.80
C PRO A 407 -4.54 -0.23 -30.47
N ARG A 408 -4.91 -0.82 -29.33
CA ARG A 408 -6.30 -0.77 -28.84
C ARG A 408 -6.58 0.57 -28.16
N ILE A 409 -7.14 1.52 -28.90
CA ILE A 409 -7.53 2.84 -28.40
C ILE A 409 -8.81 3.28 -29.12
N ALA A 410 -9.85 3.65 -28.37
CA ALA A 410 -11.13 4.12 -28.92
C ALA A 410 -11.74 3.16 -29.95
N LEU A 411 -11.70 1.84 -29.66
CA LEU A 411 -12.06 0.78 -30.60
C LEU A 411 -13.47 0.90 -31.17
N LYS A 412 -14.43 1.47 -30.44
CA LYS A 412 -15.80 1.73 -30.95
C LYS A 412 -15.82 2.54 -32.26
N THR A 413 -14.81 3.35 -32.52
CA THR A 413 -14.70 4.17 -33.74
C THR A 413 -13.73 3.60 -34.78
N SER A 414 -13.09 2.46 -34.48
CA SER A 414 -12.09 1.81 -35.34
C SER A 414 -12.74 0.89 -36.40
N ALA A 415 -11.97 0.55 -37.45
CA ALA A 415 -12.45 -0.27 -38.56
C ALA A 415 -12.96 -1.67 -38.15
N HIS A 416 -12.39 -2.26 -37.10
CA HIS A 416 -12.79 -3.58 -36.58
C HIS A 416 -13.69 -3.50 -35.34
N GLY A 417 -13.98 -2.29 -34.86
CA GLY A 417 -14.91 -2.07 -33.75
C GLY A 417 -14.55 -2.87 -32.50
N PHE A 418 -15.61 -3.33 -31.82
CA PHE A 418 -15.50 -4.17 -30.63
C PHE A 418 -14.89 -5.56 -30.89
N ALA A 419 -14.94 -6.07 -32.13
CA ALA A 419 -14.35 -7.37 -32.46
C ALA A 419 -12.82 -7.39 -32.26
N ALA A 420 -12.14 -6.24 -32.36
CA ALA A 420 -10.73 -6.13 -32.00
C ALA A 420 -10.47 -6.34 -30.50
N PHE A 421 -11.43 -5.99 -29.63
CA PHE A 421 -11.35 -6.24 -28.19
C PHE A 421 -11.70 -7.69 -27.84
N GLU A 422 -12.67 -8.30 -28.52
CA GLU A 422 -13.07 -9.69 -28.26
C GLU A 422 -12.03 -10.71 -28.77
N ARG A 423 -11.30 -10.37 -29.83
CA ARG A 423 -10.37 -11.29 -30.53
C ARG A 423 -9.34 -11.97 -29.63
N PRO A 424 -8.64 -11.31 -28.69
CA PRO A 424 -7.76 -11.99 -27.74
C PRO A 424 -8.48 -12.98 -26.81
N GLY A 425 -9.76 -12.74 -26.51
CA GLY A 425 -10.58 -13.54 -25.61
C GLY A 425 -11.24 -14.76 -26.25
N GLU A 426 -11.21 -14.87 -27.59
CA GLU A 426 -11.88 -15.95 -28.33
C GLU A 426 -11.38 -17.35 -27.94
N LEU A 427 -10.07 -17.49 -27.67
CA LEU A 427 -9.48 -18.77 -27.27
C LEU A 427 -9.43 -19.00 -25.77
N SER A 428 -9.58 -17.97 -24.91
CA SER A 428 -9.62 -18.17 -23.45
C SER A 428 -11.00 -18.55 -22.96
N GLY A 429 -12.02 -17.81 -23.39
CA GLY A 429 -13.30 -17.75 -22.69
C GLY A 429 -14.34 -18.74 -23.20
N SER A 430 -15.31 -18.23 -23.97
CA SER A 430 -16.50 -18.97 -24.41
C SER A 430 -16.21 -20.24 -25.21
N ALA A 431 -14.99 -20.40 -25.73
CA ALA A 431 -14.54 -21.61 -26.39
C ALA A 431 -14.17 -22.72 -25.37
N LEU A 432 -13.05 -22.58 -24.64
CA LEU A 432 -12.52 -23.67 -23.80
C LEU A 432 -13.49 -24.09 -22.69
N LEU A 433 -14.21 -23.12 -22.08
CA LEU A 433 -15.17 -23.38 -21.02
C LEU A 433 -16.37 -24.24 -21.48
N GLY A 434 -16.55 -24.44 -22.78
CA GLY A 434 -17.53 -25.39 -23.33
C GLY A 434 -17.22 -26.85 -23.03
N HIS A 435 -15.97 -27.18 -22.68
CA HIS A 435 -15.55 -28.55 -22.38
C HIS A 435 -15.48 -28.81 -20.86
N PRO A 436 -16.06 -29.92 -20.34
CA PRO A 436 -15.97 -30.24 -18.91
C PRO A 436 -14.53 -30.36 -18.38
N ALA A 437 -13.62 -30.92 -19.18
CA ALA A 437 -12.20 -31.05 -18.81
C ALA A 437 -11.47 -29.71 -18.63
N ALA A 438 -12.06 -28.60 -19.08
CA ALA A 438 -11.47 -27.27 -18.90
C ALA A 438 -11.60 -26.76 -17.46
N LEU A 439 -12.67 -27.13 -16.74
CA LEU A 439 -13.06 -26.45 -15.50
C LEU A 439 -12.01 -26.52 -14.40
N ALA A 440 -11.42 -27.70 -14.19
CA ALA A 440 -10.42 -27.88 -13.13
C ALA A 440 -9.13 -27.06 -13.36
N PRO A 441 -8.41 -27.18 -14.50
CA PRO A 441 -7.23 -26.36 -14.76
C PRO A 441 -7.56 -24.87 -14.84
N TYR A 442 -8.75 -24.50 -15.35
CA TYR A 442 -9.18 -23.10 -15.40
C TYR A 442 -9.35 -22.51 -13.99
N ALA A 443 -10.00 -23.24 -13.09
CA ALA A 443 -10.19 -22.84 -11.71
C ALA A 443 -8.85 -22.73 -10.96
N GLN A 444 -7.92 -23.66 -11.20
CA GLN A 444 -6.56 -23.60 -10.65
C GLN A 444 -5.83 -22.34 -11.10
N ALA A 445 -5.90 -22.01 -12.40
CA ALA A 445 -5.29 -20.82 -12.94
C ALA A 445 -5.88 -19.53 -12.37
N ILE A 446 -7.22 -19.46 -12.21
CA ILE A 446 -7.88 -18.30 -11.56
C ILE A 446 -7.40 -18.12 -10.12
N VAL A 447 -7.38 -19.20 -9.32
CA VAL A 447 -6.96 -19.12 -7.91
C VAL A 447 -5.48 -18.72 -7.81
N ALA A 448 -4.63 -19.28 -8.67
CA ALA A 448 -3.21 -18.91 -8.71
C ALA A 448 -3.02 -17.44 -9.08
N GLN A 449 -3.72 -16.96 -10.11
CA GLN A 449 -3.70 -15.56 -10.55
C GLN A 449 -4.19 -14.61 -9.45
N ALA A 450 -5.35 -14.88 -8.86
CA ALA A 450 -5.93 -14.06 -7.80
C ALA A 450 -4.97 -13.93 -6.60
N ARG A 451 -4.27 -15.01 -6.22
CA ARG A 451 -3.25 -14.96 -5.16
C ARG A 451 -2.02 -14.16 -5.55
N ALA A 452 -1.52 -14.35 -6.77
CA ALA A 452 -0.36 -13.61 -7.27
C ALA A 452 -0.65 -12.09 -7.33
N GLU A 453 -1.91 -11.72 -7.57
CA GLU A 453 -2.37 -10.33 -7.58
C GLU A 453 -2.76 -9.79 -6.19
N GLY A 454 -2.69 -10.60 -5.12
CA GLY A 454 -3.10 -10.21 -3.77
C GLY A 454 -4.61 -9.94 -3.63
N LEU A 455 -5.44 -10.65 -4.39
CA LEU A 455 -6.90 -10.53 -4.27
C LEU A 455 -7.38 -11.34 -3.07
N ALA A 456 -8.07 -10.68 -2.13
CA ALA A 456 -8.77 -11.34 -1.04
C ALA A 456 -10.20 -11.72 -1.44
N TYR A 457 -10.79 -10.99 -2.40
CA TYR A 457 -12.15 -11.21 -2.87
C TYR A 457 -12.29 -10.99 -4.38
N LEU A 458 -13.13 -11.80 -5.02
CA LEU A 458 -13.36 -11.75 -6.46
C LEU A 458 -14.81 -12.11 -6.81
N GLU A 459 -15.48 -11.25 -7.58
CA GLU A 459 -16.76 -11.54 -8.22
C GLU A 459 -16.52 -11.87 -9.71
N LEU A 460 -16.57 -13.15 -10.06
CA LEU A 460 -16.44 -13.61 -11.44
C LEU A 460 -17.76 -13.46 -12.18
N ARG A 461 -17.74 -12.82 -13.34
CA ARG A 461 -18.91 -12.66 -14.19
C ARG A 461 -18.88 -13.62 -15.37
N GLY A 462 -19.99 -14.27 -15.68
CA GLY A 462 -20.03 -15.17 -16.83
C GLY A 462 -21.42 -15.45 -17.36
N SER A 463 -21.49 -15.85 -18.63
CA SER A 463 -22.72 -16.27 -19.31
C SER A 463 -22.74 -17.81 -19.46
N PRO A 464 -23.06 -18.59 -18.42
CA PRO A 464 -23.01 -20.05 -18.46
C PRO A 464 -23.91 -20.66 -19.55
N GLN A 465 -24.97 -19.97 -19.96
CA GLN A 465 -25.80 -20.34 -21.11
C GLN A 465 -25.04 -20.41 -22.44
N LYS A 466 -23.87 -19.75 -22.56
CA LYS A 466 -22.98 -19.86 -23.71
C LYS A 466 -21.99 -21.03 -23.59
N TYR A 467 -21.65 -21.42 -22.36
CA TYR A 467 -20.66 -22.46 -22.09
C TYR A 467 -21.30 -23.86 -22.08
N ARG A 468 -22.45 -24.00 -21.42
CA ARG A 468 -23.22 -25.25 -21.33
C ARG A 468 -24.72 -24.98 -21.48
N PRO A 469 -25.22 -24.70 -22.71
CA PRO A 469 -26.61 -24.29 -22.95
C PRO A 469 -27.68 -25.25 -22.39
N GLN A 470 -27.38 -26.54 -22.35
CA GLN A 470 -28.25 -27.60 -21.86
C GLN A 470 -28.38 -27.65 -20.32
N ASP A 471 -27.35 -27.18 -19.60
CA ASP A 471 -27.33 -27.15 -18.14
C ASP A 471 -26.44 -26.00 -17.62
N PRO A 472 -26.89 -24.73 -17.78
CA PRO A 472 -26.11 -23.57 -17.36
C PRO A 472 -25.89 -23.55 -15.84
N ALA A 473 -26.89 -23.95 -15.05
CA ALA A 473 -26.77 -24.00 -13.59
C ALA A 473 -25.77 -25.06 -13.13
N GLY A 474 -25.74 -26.23 -13.76
CA GLY A 474 -24.73 -27.25 -13.47
C GLY A 474 -23.32 -26.87 -13.91
N PHE A 475 -23.15 -26.01 -14.92
CA PHE A 475 -21.85 -25.40 -15.19
C PHE A 475 -21.38 -24.58 -13.99
N VAL A 476 -22.23 -23.69 -13.45
CA VAL A 476 -21.87 -22.82 -12.33
C VAL A 476 -21.56 -23.64 -11.07
N ARG A 477 -22.35 -24.69 -10.75
CA ARG A 477 -22.04 -25.60 -9.63
C ARG A 477 -20.72 -26.33 -9.82
N ASN A 478 -20.42 -26.82 -11.03
CA ASN A 478 -19.16 -27.50 -11.28
C ASN A 478 -17.97 -26.53 -11.20
N LEU A 479 -18.14 -25.28 -11.62
CA LEU A 479 -17.15 -24.22 -11.46
C LEU A 479 -16.91 -23.91 -9.97
N GLN A 480 -17.97 -23.81 -9.17
CA GLN A 480 -17.87 -23.64 -7.72
C GLN A 480 -17.01 -24.74 -7.08
N THR A 481 -17.31 -26.00 -7.38
CA THR A 481 -16.54 -27.15 -6.88
C THR A 481 -15.09 -27.10 -7.34
N ALA A 482 -14.83 -26.77 -8.62
CA ALA A 482 -13.47 -26.67 -9.13
C ALA A 482 -12.66 -25.55 -8.44
N LEU A 483 -13.27 -24.38 -8.22
CA LEU A 483 -12.64 -23.26 -7.51
C LEU A 483 -12.40 -23.58 -6.04
N ALA A 484 -13.35 -24.24 -5.36
CA ALA A 484 -13.18 -24.67 -3.97
C ALA A 484 -12.02 -25.68 -3.84
N ASN A 485 -11.94 -26.66 -4.75
CA ASN A 485 -10.84 -27.63 -4.78
C ASN A 485 -9.48 -26.96 -5.03
N ALA A 486 -9.41 -26.02 -5.98
CA ALA A 486 -8.19 -25.26 -6.25
C ALA A 486 -7.76 -24.40 -5.04
N GLY A 487 -8.71 -23.79 -4.33
CA GLY A 487 -8.45 -23.02 -3.10
C GLY A 487 -7.93 -23.89 -1.95
N ALA A 488 -8.51 -25.09 -1.77
CA ALA A 488 -8.09 -26.02 -0.72
C ALA A 488 -6.66 -26.55 -0.91
N GLN A 489 -6.25 -26.82 -2.17
CA GLN A 489 -4.88 -27.27 -2.50
C GLN A 489 -3.82 -26.24 -2.09
N VAL A 490 -4.18 -24.96 -2.07
CA VAL A 490 -3.29 -23.87 -1.71
C VAL A 490 -3.16 -23.69 -0.20
N GLN A 491 -4.24 -23.85 0.57
CA GLN A 491 -4.24 -23.64 2.02
C GLN A 491 -3.31 -24.62 2.77
N ALA A 492 -2.93 -25.73 2.14
CA ALA A 492 -1.99 -26.71 2.68
C ALA A 492 -0.50 -26.24 2.70
N GLY A 493 -0.15 -25.09 2.12
CA GLY A 493 1.22 -24.52 2.15
C GLY A 493 1.41 -23.41 3.21
N LYS A 494 2.57 -23.36 3.89
CA LYS A 494 2.93 -22.31 4.87
C LYS A 494 3.12 -20.91 4.20
N PRO A 495 2.80 -19.78 4.86
CA PRO A 495 2.64 -18.46 4.21
C PRO A 495 3.96 -17.66 4.09
N PRO A 496 3.98 -16.63 3.22
CA PRO A 496 3.62 -15.29 3.69
C PRO A 496 2.44 -14.60 2.94
N ASN A 497 1.83 -15.24 1.93
CA ASN A 497 0.71 -14.64 1.19
C ASN A 497 -0.66 -14.90 1.85
N PRO A 498 -1.68 -14.05 1.58
CA PRO A 498 -3.05 -14.32 2.01
C PRO A 498 -3.50 -15.71 1.56
N GLY A 499 -4.38 -16.33 2.33
CA GLY A 499 -4.97 -17.64 2.05
C GLY A 499 -5.73 -17.67 0.71
N ALA A 500 -6.48 -18.73 0.46
CA ALA A 500 -7.30 -18.80 -0.75
C ALA A 500 -8.28 -17.60 -0.82
N PRO A 501 -8.41 -16.92 -1.99
CA PRO A 501 -9.34 -15.81 -2.16
C PRO A 501 -10.79 -16.27 -2.00
N ARG A 502 -11.65 -15.40 -1.48
CA ARG A 502 -13.10 -15.61 -1.51
C ARG A 502 -13.61 -15.30 -2.92
N ILE A 503 -14.16 -16.30 -3.61
CA ILE A 503 -14.67 -16.13 -4.98
C ILE A 503 -16.17 -16.35 -5.00
N GLY A 504 -16.90 -15.49 -5.69
CA GLY A 504 -18.31 -15.68 -6.05
C GLY A 504 -18.57 -15.45 -7.53
N PHE A 505 -19.81 -15.67 -7.95
CA PHE A 505 -20.24 -15.69 -9.34
C PHE A 505 -21.43 -14.76 -9.56
N VAL A 506 -21.33 -13.91 -10.58
CA VAL A 506 -22.40 -13.05 -11.08
C VAL A 506 -22.80 -13.54 -12.46
N TRP A 507 -24.07 -13.88 -12.63
CA TRP A 507 -24.56 -14.47 -13.87
C TRP A 507 -24.92 -13.37 -14.87
N ILE A 508 -24.16 -13.30 -15.96
CA ILE A 508 -24.41 -12.35 -17.06
C ILE A 508 -25.50 -12.89 -17.99
N LEU A 509 -26.53 -12.09 -18.18
CA LEU A 509 -27.49 -12.20 -19.26
C LEU A 509 -27.02 -11.37 -20.46
N ASP A 510 -27.07 -11.97 -21.65
CA ASP A 510 -26.70 -11.28 -22.90
C ASP A 510 -27.94 -10.63 -23.48
N ARG A 511 -27.96 -9.30 -23.52
CA ARG A 511 -29.12 -8.55 -24.03
C ARG A 511 -29.40 -8.76 -25.52
N ARG A 512 -28.46 -9.37 -26.26
CA ARG A 512 -28.62 -9.72 -27.69
C ARG A 512 -29.50 -10.96 -27.92
N THR A 513 -29.82 -11.74 -26.89
CA THR A 513 -30.60 -12.99 -27.00
C THR A 513 -31.86 -12.94 -26.11
N PRO A 514 -32.85 -12.10 -26.46
CA PRO A 514 -34.02 -11.84 -25.61
C PRO A 514 -34.86 -13.08 -25.30
N GLU A 515 -34.94 -14.02 -26.23
CA GLU A 515 -35.72 -15.26 -26.11
C GLU A 515 -35.24 -16.20 -25.00
N MET A 516 -33.97 -16.08 -24.59
CA MET A 516 -33.37 -16.93 -23.54
C MET A 516 -33.37 -16.28 -22.16
N LEU A 517 -33.72 -14.99 -22.05
CA LEU A 517 -33.54 -14.19 -20.84
C LEU A 517 -34.36 -14.73 -19.66
N GLN A 518 -35.67 -14.94 -19.84
CA GLN A 518 -36.55 -15.36 -18.74
C GLN A 518 -36.12 -16.71 -18.15
N LYS A 519 -35.76 -17.67 -19.00
CA LYS A 519 -35.26 -18.99 -18.55
C LYS A 519 -33.94 -18.86 -17.79
N ALA A 520 -33.05 -17.98 -18.25
CA ALA A 520 -31.77 -17.73 -17.59
C ALA A 520 -31.96 -17.07 -16.22
N VAL A 521 -32.84 -16.07 -16.10
CA VAL A 521 -33.18 -15.44 -14.81
C VAL A 521 -33.72 -16.47 -13.82
N LEU A 522 -34.73 -17.25 -14.22
CA LEU A 522 -35.31 -18.29 -13.35
C LEU A 522 -34.25 -19.31 -12.90
N SER A 523 -33.38 -19.77 -13.81
CA SER A 523 -32.31 -20.72 -13.48
C SER A 523 -31.30 -20.13 -12.47
N ALA A 524 -31.00 -18.84 -12.59
CA ALA A 524 -30.08 -18.14 -11.69
C ALA A 524 -30.70 -17.91 -10.30
N VAL A 525 -32.00 -17.60 -10.24
CA VAL A 525 -32.78 -17.49 -9.00
C VAL A 525 -32.83 -18.85 -8.28
N ASP A 526 -33.17 -19.93 -8.99
CA ASP A 526 -33.17 -21.29 -8.41
C ASP A 526 -31.77 -21.67 -7.91
N LEU A 527 -30.73 -21.33 -8.67
CA LEU A 527 -29.35 -21.60 -8.26
C LEU A 527 -28.94 -20.78 -7.03
N LYS A 528 -29.41 -19.55 -6.87
CA LYS A 528 -29.17 -18.73 -5.67
C LYS A 528 -29.64 -19.45 -4.41
N ALA A 529 -30.80 -20.13 -4.46
CA ALA A 529 -31.30 -20.90 -3.33
C ALA A 529 -30.42 -22.12 -2.99
N LEU A 530 -29.76 -22.72 -3.99
CA LEU A 530 -28.93 -23.92 -3.82
C LEU A 530 -27.45 -23.62 -3.50
N ALA A 531 -26.96 -22.45 -3.91
CA ALA A 531 -25.56 -22.05 -3.82
C ALA A 531 -25.44 -20.59 -3.36
N ALA A 532 -26.12 -20.24 -2.27
CA ALA A 532 -26.28 -18.86 -1.78
C ALA A 532 -24.95 -18.12 -1.61
N ASP A 533 -23.90 -18.82 -1.18
CA ASP A 533 -22.59 -18.23 -0.94
C ASP A 533 -21.78 -18.02 -2.24
N PHE A 534 -22.12 -18.72 -3.32
CA PHE A 534 -21.37 -18.62 -4.58
C PHE A 534 -22.11 -17.86 -5.67
N MET A 535 -23.41 -18.11 -5.85
CA MET A 535 -24.24 -17.36 -6.78
C MET A 535 -24.60 -16.02 -6.12
N LEU A 536 -23.96 -14.93 -6.54
CA LEU A 536 -24.05 -13.63 -5.85
C LEU A 536 -25.12 -12.72 -6.40
N GLY A 537 -25.32 -12.69 -7.72
CA GLY A 537 -26.23 -11.75 -8.35
C GLY A 537 -26.31 -11.89 -9.87
N LEU A 538 -27.01 -10.97 -10.50
CA LEU A 538 -27.18 -10.91 -11.95
C LEU A 538 -26.44 -9.71 -12.57
N ASP A 539 -26.06 -9.87 -13.83
CA ASP A 539 -25.57 -8.79 -14.68
C ASP A 539 -26.27 -8.81 -16.04
N VAL A 540 -26.37 -7.66 -16.69
CA VAL A 540 -26.79 -7.54 -18.09
C VAL A 540 -25.67 -6.86 -18.88
N ALA A 541 -25.07 -7.61 -19.79
CA ALA A 541 -23.99 -7.13 -20.66
C ALA A 541 -24.32 -7.39 -22.14
N GLY A 542 -23.39 -7.06 -23.04
CA GLY A 542 -23.55 -7.14 -24.49
C GLY A 542 -23.57 -5.76 -25.15
N ASP A 543 -24.11 -5.69 -26.36
CA ASP A 543 -24.17 -4.43 -27.13
C ASP A 543 -25.10 -3.41 -26.45
N GLU A 544 -24.51 -2.44 -25.78
CA GLU A 544 -25.22 -1.45 -24.98
C GLU A 544 -26.07 -0.48 -25.82
N ALA A 545 -25.85 -0.43 -27.14
CA ALA A 545 -26.72 0.32 -28.06
C ALA A 545 -28.14 -0.27 -28.11
N GLN A 546 -28.32 -1.52 -27.67
CA GLN A 546 -29.63 -2.11 -27.46
C GLN A 546 -30.20 -1.64 -26.10
N PRO A 547 -31.30 -0.86 -26.09
CA PRO A 547 -31.88 -0.34 -24.86
C PRO A 547 -32.49 -1.46 -24.01
N ILE A 548 -32.71 -1.18 -22.74
CA ILE A 548 -33.38 -2.10 -21.82
C ILE A 548 -34.85 -2.23 -22.27
N SER A 549 -35.22 -3.40 -22.79
CA SER A 549 -36.56 -3.64 -23.33
C SER A 549 -37.60 -3.97 -22.25
N SER A 550 -38.88 -3.83 -22.56
CA SER A 550 -39.99 -4.25 -21.69
C SER A 550 -39.93 -5.73 -21.36
N GLU A 551 -39.48 -6.56 -22.29
CA GLU A 551 -39.37 -8.01 -22.13
C GLU A 551 -38.24 -8.36 -21.16
N LEU A 552 -37.10 -7.67 -21.26
CA LEU A 552 -35.99 -7.83 -20.31
C LEU A 552 -36.42 -7.42 -18.90
N LEU A 553 -37.14 -6.30 -18.75
CA LEU A 553 -37.67 -5.85 -17.47
C LEU A 553 -38.64 -6.88 -16.86
N ALA A 554 -39.59 -7.38 -17.65
CA ALA A 554 -40.53 -8.40 -17.20
C ALA A 554 -39.83 -9.71 -16.82
N ALA A 555 -38.78 -10.09 -17.56
CA ALA A 555 -38.00 -11.29 -17.27
C ALA A 555 -37.26 -11.22 -15.92
N PHE A 556 -36.96 -10.02 -15.42
CA PHE A 556 -36.26 -9.80 -14.16
C PHE A 556 -37.17 -9.81 -12.92
N ALA A 557 -38.50 -9.81 -13.07
CA ALA A 557 -39.42 -9.83 -11.95
C ALA A 557 -39.10 -10.91 -10.88
N PRO A 558 -38.78 -12.17 -11.25
CA PRO A 558 -38.40 -13.19 -10.27
C PRO A 558 -37.10 -12.87 -9.50
N ALA A 559 -36.15 -12.18 -10.13
CA ALA A 559 -34.91 -11.77 -9.46
C ALA A 559 -35.16 -10.68 -8.42
N PHE A 560 -36.06 -9.73 -8.72
CA PHE A 560 -36.50 -8.72 -7.76
C PHE A 560 -37.26 -9.33 -6.60
N GLU A 561 -38.19 -10.26 -6.85
CA GLU A 561 -38.94 -10.98 -5.82
C GLU A 561 -38.03 -11.79 -4.89
N ALA A 562 -36.95 -12.35 -5.44
CA ALA A 562 -35.94 -13.08 -4.67
C ALA A 562 -34.84 -12.18 -4.06
N CYS A 563 -34.95 -10.85 -4.20
CA CYS A 563 -33.98 -9.88 -3.71
C CYS A 563 -32.54 -10.17 -4.15
N LEU A 564 -32.33 -10.66 -5.37
CA LEU A 564 -30.99 -10.88 -5.90
C LEU A 564 -30.28 -9.53 -6.13
N PRO A 565 -29.01 -9.40 -5.72
CA PRO A 565 -28.18 -8.27 -6.13
C PRO A 565 -28.04 -8.18 -7.64
N ILE A 566 -28.05 -6.96 -8.17
CA ILE A 566 -28.01 -6.67 -9.61
C ILE A 566 -26.92 -5.64 -9.90
N THR A 567 -26.03 -5.97 -10.83
CA THR A 567 -25.19 -4.98 -11.52
C THR A 567 -25.61 -4.92 -12.98
N ILE A 568 -25.35 -3.83 -13.69
CA ILE A 568 -25.68 -3.71 -15.12
C ILE A 568 -24.55 -2.97 -15.82
N HIS A 569 -24.03 -3.49 -16.93
CA HIS A 569 -23.18 -2.70 -17.81
C HIS A 569 -24.01 -1.58 -18.44
N ALA A 570 -23.70 -0.33 -18.12
CA ALA A 570 -24.39 0.83 -18.65
C ALA A 570 -23.48 2.07 -18.67
N GLY A 571 -23.66 2.91 -19.68
CA GLY A 571 -22.91 4.12 -19.91
C GLY A 571 -21.43 3.91 -20.17
N GLU A 572 -21.02 2.76 -20.72
CA GLU A 572 -19.60 2.55 -21.06
C GLU A 572 -19.19 3.47 -22.20
N GLY A 573 -19.99 3.50 -23.27
CA GLY A 573 -19.87 4.52 -24.32
C GLY A 573 -21.20 4.98 -24.89
N GLU A 574 -22.31 4.56 -24.28
CA GLU A 574 -23.66 4.94 -24.69
C GLU A 574 -24.26 6.00 -23.75
N ALA A 575 -25.39 6.56 -24.14
CA ALA A 575 -26.03 7.67 -23.44
C ALA A 575 -26.36 7.35 -21.97
N ALA A 576 -26.28 8.35 -21.10
CA ALA A 576 -26.61 8.22 -19.68
C ALA A 576 -28.08 7.82 -19.41
N SER A 577 -28.96 7.87 -20.43
CA SER A 577 -30.29 7.26 -20.36
C SER A 577 -30.24 5.77 -20.04
N ASN A 578 -29.21 5.05 -20.52
CA ASN A 578 -29.01 3.64 -20.19
C ASN A 578 -28.64 3.46 -18.71
N ILE A 579 -27.80 4.35 -18.17
CA ILE A 579 -27.47 4.38 -16.73
C ILE A 579 -28.74 4.62 -15.91
N TRP A 580 -29.57 5.57 -16.34
CA TRP A 580 -30.85 5.86 -15.69
C TRP A 580 -31.80 4.64 -15.73
N GLN A 581 -31.95 3.98 -16.88
CA GLN A 581 -32.79 2.78 -17.00
C GLN A 581 -32.27 1.65 -16.10
N ALA A 582 -30.95 1.42 -16.07
CA ALA A 582 -30.34 0.42 -15.20
C ALA A 582 -30.62 0.69 -13.72
N ALA A 583 -30.46 1.94 -13.27
CA ALA A 583 -30.71 2.29 -11.87
C ALA A 583 -32.19 2.27 -11.46
N TYR A 584 -33.09 2.75 -12.33
CA TYR A 584 -34.48 2.99 -11.94
C TYR A 584 -35.47 1.93 -12.43
N HIS A 585 -35.23 1.30 -13.57
CA HIS A 585 -36.09 0.23 -14.08
C HIS A 585 -35.57 -1.15 -13.68
N MET A 586 -34.25 -1.34 -13.69
CA MET A 586 -33.62 -2.61 -13.32
C MET A 586 -33.16 -2.66 -11.86
N HIS A 587 -33.37 -1.59 -11.08
CA HIS A 587 -32.99 -1.50 -9.67
C HIS A 587 -31.53 -1.90 -9.38
N ALA A 588 -30.61 -1.57 -10.29
CA ALA A 588 -29.21 -1.98 -10.16
C ALA A 588 -28.56 -1.40 -8.89
N ASP A 589 -27.90 -2.26 -8.11
CA ASP A 589 -27.11 -1.93 -6.92
C ASP A 589 -25.75 -1.33 -7.30
N ARG A 590 -25.23 -1.71 -8.47
CA ARG A 590 -23.98 -1.21 -9.06
C ARG A 590 -24.12 -1.04 -10.57
N ILE A 591 -23.28 -0.21 -11.15
CA ILE A 591 -23.20 -0.03 -12.61
C ILE A 591 -21.79 -0.36 -13.09
N GLY A 592 -21.71 -1.28 -14.04
CA GLY A 592 -20.50 -1.56 -14.80
C GLY A 592 -20.15 -0.34 -15.66
N HIS A 593 -18.96 0.23 -15.43
CA HIS A 593 -18.43 1.44 -16.07
C HIS A 593 -19.13 2.75 -15.69
N GLY A 594 -20.28 3.08 -16.28
CA GLY A 594 -21.01 4.33 -15.98
C GLY A 594 -20.28 5.63 -16.37
N LEU A 595 -19.41 5.59 -17.39
CA LEU A 595 -18.53 6.69 -17.79
C LEU A 595 -19.28 7.94 -18.24
N THR A 596 -20.41 7.78 -18.95
CA THR A 596 -21.22 8.92 -19.41
C THR A 596 -21.96 9.64 -18.29
N LEU A 597 -21.91 9.16 -17.05
CA LEU A 597 -22.50 9.86 -15.90
C LEU A 597 -21.82 11.21 -15.60
N ALA A 598 -20.59 11.41 -16.08
CA ALA A 598 -19.78 12.61 -15.80
C ALA A 598 -20.45 13.90 -16.26
N ASP A 599 -21.23 13.83 -17.34
CA ASP A 599 -21.92 14.98 -17.92
C ASP A 599 -23.35 15.17 -17.38
N HIS A 600 -23.76 14.37 -16.39
CA HIS A 600 -25.13 14.33 -15.86
C HIS A 600 -25.18 14.53 -14.32
N PRO A 601 -24.88 15.74 -13.82
CA PRO A 601 -24.69 16.00 -12.39
C PRO A 601 -25.91 15.69 -11.51
N LEU A 602 -27.14 15.86 -12.03
CA LEU A 602 -28.36 15.51 -11.28
C LEU A 602 -28.49 14.00 -11.08
N LEU A 603 -28.14 13.19 -12.09
CA LEU A 603 -28.15 11.74 -11.99
C LEU A 603 -27.00 11.26 -11.10
N ALA A 604 -25.81 11.86 -11.24
CA ALA A 604 -24.66 11.60 -10.38
C ALA A 604 -24.99 11.87 -8.89
N ALA A 605 -25.64 12.99 -8.58
CA ALA A 605 -26.07 13.29 -7.22
C ALA A 605 -27.01 12.21 -6.67
N ARG A 606 -27.92 11.68 -7.49
CA ARG A 606 -28.79 10.56 -7.09
C ARG A 606 -28.01 9.27 -6.82
N PHE A 607 -26.99 8.99 -7.61
CA PHE A 607 -26.12 7.82 -7.41
C PHE A 607 -25.33 7.92 -6.10
N ARG A 608 -24.74 9.09 -5.82
CA ARG A 608 -24.12 9.40 -4.52
C ARG A 608 -25.10 9.16 -3.38
N ASP A 609 -26.26 9.81 -3.42
CA ASP A 609 -27.22 9.79 -2.30
C ASP A 609 -27.83 8.40 -2.05
N ARG A 610 -27.89 7.55 -3.09
CA ARG A 610 -28.36 6.15 -2.99
C ARG A 610 -27.24 5.14 -2.76
N GLY A 611 -25.97 5.53 -2.85
CA GLY A 611 -24.84 4.62 -2.74
C GLY A 611 -24.73 3.62 -3.90
N ILE A 612 -25.15 3.99 -5.11
CA ILE A 612 -25.00 3.14 -6.31
C ILE A 612 -23.56 3.27 -6.82
N CYS A 613 -22.81 2.17 -6.76
CA CYS A 613 -21.38 2.17 -7.07
C CYS A 613 -21.09 2.04 -8.57
N LEU A 614 -20.08 2.77 -9.07
CA LEU A 614 -19.55 2.57 -10.42
C LEU A 614 -18.30 1.68 -10.40
N GLU A 615 -18.26 0.72 -11.31
CA GLU A 615 -17.16 -0.23 -11.50
C GLU A 615 -16.31 0.21 -12.69
N LEU A 616 -15.25 0.95 -12.40
CA LEU A 616 -14.40 1.58 -13.41
C LEU A 616 -13.26 0.64 -13.82
N CYS A 617 -13.01 0.54 -15.12
CA CYS A 617 -12.02 -0.39 -15.68
C CYS A 617 -11.04 0.38 -16.58
N PRO A 618 -10.09 1.16 -16.01
CA PRO A 618 -9.28 2.14 -16.73
C PRO A 618 -8.68 1.66 -18.06
N SER A 619 -8.05 0.48 -18.10
CA SER A 619 -7.46 -0.04 -19.34
C SER A 619 -8.53 -0.38 -20.38
N SER A 620 -9.59 -1.11 -19.99
CA SER A 620 -10.69 -1.45 -20.88
C SER A 620 -11.39 -0.19 -21.41
N ASN A 621 -11.61 0.80 -20.55
CA ASN A 621 -12.23 2.07 -20.92
C ASN A 621 -11.37 2.88 -21.90
N ARG A 622 -10.04 2.88 -21.77
CA ARG A 622 -9.14 3.46 -22.78
C ARG A 622 -9.24 2.70 -24.11
N GLU A 623 -9.21 1.37 -24.06
CA GLU A 623 -9.21 0.49 -25.23
C GLU A 623 -10.52 0.61 -26.02
N VAL A 624 -11.67 0.50 -25.35
CA VAL A 624 -13.00 0.43 -25.97
C VAL A 624 -13.56 1.81 -26.30
N VAL A 625 -13.56 2.72 -25.33
CA VAL A 625 -14.25 4.02 -25.41
C VAL A 625 -13.31 5.11 -25.93
N GLY A 626 -12.11 5.18 -25.35
CA GLY A 626 -11.08 6.14 -25.74
C GLY A 626 -10.93 7.29 -24.76
N PHE A 627 -9.98 7.15 -23.84
CA PHE A 627 -9.56 8.21 -22.92
C PHE A 627 -8.06 8.45 -23.04
N ALA A 628 -7.65 9.67 -22.71
CA ALA A 628 -6.25 10.05 -22.69
C ALA A 628 -5.49 9.25 -21.62
N ASP A 629 -4.41 8.60 -22.05
CA ASP A 629 -3.44 7.92 -21.21
C ASP A 629 -2.03 8.36 -21.64
N PRO A 630 -1.27 9.05 -20.78
CA PRO A 630 0.10 9.47 -21.06
C PRO A 630 1.05 8.35 -21.52
N ALA A 631 0.80 7.08 -21.16
CA ALA A 631 1.60 5.95 -21.64
C ALA A 631 1.30 5.57 -23.12
N TYR A 632 0.23 6.11 -23.70
CA TYR A 632 -0.22 5.83 -25.07
C TYR A 632 -0.32 7.14 -25.85
N PRO A 633 0.76 7.60 -26.52
CA PRO A 633 0.79 8.91 -27.20
C PRO A 633 -0.35 9.14 -28.20
N LYS A 634 -0.85 8.08 -28.84
CA LYS A 634 -1.99 8.13 -29.76
C LYS A 634 -3.32 8.52 -29.09
N SER A 635 -3.40 8.47 -27.76
CA SER A 635 -4.58 8.88 -26.98
C SER A 635 -4.55 10.34 -26.54
N ALA A 636 -3.47 11.09 -26.83
CA ALA A 636 -3.26 12.43 -26.28
C ALA A 636 -4.36 13.45 -26.62
N THR A 637 -5.09 13.26 -27.73
CA THR A 637 -6.19 14.12 -28.16
C THR A 637 -7.57 13.67 -27.67
N LEU A 638 -7.64 12.57 -26.92
CA LEU A 638 -8.89 12.02 -26.41
C LEU A 638 -9.33 12.73 -25.11
N ALA A 639 -10.57 12.49 -24.71
CA ALA A 639 -11.12 13.04 -23.48
C ALA A 639 -10.33 12.56 -22.24
N ARG A 640 -10.30 13.39 -21.20
CA ARG A 640 -9.69 13.01 -19.91
C ARG A 640 -10.54 11.92 -19.24
N TYR A 641 -9.88 11.03 -18.52
CA TYR A 641 -10.57 9.99 -17.76
C TYR A 641 -11.37 10.60 -16.59
N PRO A 642 -12.67 10.27 -16.41
CA PRO A 642 -13.56 11.02 -15.52
C PRO A 642 -13.38 10.75 -14.02
N LEU A 643 -12.39 9.94 -13.60
CA LEU A 643 -12.22 9.51 -12.21
C LEU A 643 -12.14 10.69 -11.22
N ARG A 644 -11.33 11.73 -11.50
CA ARG A 644 -11.23 12.91 -10.61
C ARG A 644 -12.57 13.62 -10.46
N THR A 645 -13.31 13.77 -11.55
CA THR A 645 -14.66 14.36 -11.56
C THR A 645 -15.62 13.54 -10.71
N PHE A 646 -15.62 12.23 -10.87
CA PHE A 646 -16.46 11.33 -10.08
C PHE A 646 -16.12 11.36 -8.59
N MET A 647 -14.83 11.45 -8.24
CA MET A 647 -14.40 11.62 -6.84
C MET A 647 -14.90 12.95 -6.28
N HIS A 648 -14.76 14.07 -7.01
CA HIS A 648 -15.29 15.37 -6.57
C HIS A 648 -16.81 15.38 -6.40
N MET A 649 -17.53 14.60 -7.21
CA MET A 649 -18.98 14.42 -7.07
C MET A 649 -19.36 13.54 -5.87
N GLY A 650 -18.40 12.90 -5.20
CA GLY A 650 -18.62 11.99 -4.07
C GLY A 650 -19.27 10.67 -4.47
N LEU A 651 -19.19 10.26 -5.74
CA LEU A 651 -19.77 9.01 -6.20
C LEU A 651 -19.09 7.82 -5.52
N PRO A 652 -19.79 6.71 -5.20
CA PRO A 652 -19.13 5.48 -4.79
C PRO A 652 -18.46 4.84 -6.01
N LEU A 653 -17.16 4.59 -5.93
CA LEU A 653 -16.34 4.12 -7.06
C LEU A 653 -15.46 2.95 -6.65
N THR A 654 -15.32 1.98 -7.53
CA THR A 654 -14.29 0.93 -7.43
C THR A 654 -13.52 0.82 -8.74
N LEU A 655 -12.25 0.42 -8.65
CA LEU A 655 -11.45 0.05 -9.82
C LEU A 655 -11.49 -1.48 -10.00
N CYS A 656 -11.60 -1.95 -11.24
CA CYS A 656 -11.73 -3.37 -11.59
C CYS A 656 -10.96 -3.70 -12.87
N THR A 657 -10.74 -5.00 -13.13
CA THR A 657 -9.90 -5.45 -14.25
C THR A 657 -10.64 -5.71 -15.56
N ASP A 658 -11.95 -5.90 -15.52
CA ASP A 658 -12.79 -6.30 -16.65
C ASP A 658 -12.34 -7.62 -17.29
N ASN A 659 -11.43 -7.56 -18.27
CA ASN A 659 -10.88 -8.70 -18.99
C ASN A 659 -9.34 -8.73 -18.89
N PRO A 660 -8.75 -9.21 -17.78
CA PRO A 660 -7.35 -8.97 -17.49
C PRO A 660 -6.35 -9.60 -18.46
N ALA A 661 -6.69 -10.73 -19.09
CA ALA A 661 -5.86 -11.33 -20.13
C ALA A 661 -6.00 -10.63 -21.49
N ILE A 662 -7.14 -10.00 -21.77
CA ILE A 662 -7.37 -9.23 -23.00
C ILE A 662 -6.60 -7.92 -22.93
N SER A 663 -6.83 -7.15 -21.86
CA SER A 663 -6.15 -5.86 -21.64
C SER A 663 -4.74 -5.99 -21.06
N ARG A 664 -4.29 -7.22 -20.81
CA ARG A 664 -2.97 -7.55 -20.25
C ARG A 664 -2.65 -6.77 -18.98
N THR A 665 -3.60 -6.79 -18.05
CA THR A 665 -3.56 -6.00 -16.82
C THR A 665 -3.68 -6.90 -15.58
N THR A 666 -3.45 -6.29 -14.43
CA THR A 666 -3.74 -6.83 -13.09
C THR A 666 -4.47 -5.73 -12.32
N LEU A 667 -5.10 -6.07 -11.19
CA LEU A 667 -5.77 -5.02 -10.42
C LEU A 667 -4.78 -3.94 -9.95
N ALA A 668 -3.56 -4.30 -9.56
CA ALA A 668 -2.51 -3.32 -9.24
C ALA A 668 -2.16 -2.41 -10.44
N ALA A 669 -2.09 -2.97 -11.66
CA ALA A 669 -1.86 -2.19 -12.87
C ALA A 669 -3.04 -1.26 -13.21
N GLU A 670 -4.29 -1.63 -12.89
CA GLU A 670 -5.46 -0.74 -13.04
C GLU A 670 -5.39 0.45 -12.09
N TYR A 671 -4.92 0.29 -10.85
CA TYR A 671 -4.68 1.43 -9.95
C TYR A 671 -3.59 2.38 -10.50
N LEU A 672 -2.52 1.83 -11.07
CA LEU A 672 -1.47 2.62 -11.72
C LEU A 672 -1.96 3.31 -13.00
N ALA A 673 -2.81 2.64 -13.78
CA ALA A 673 -3.46 3.21 -14.96
C ALA A 673 -4.39 4.36 -14.55
N ALA A 674 -5.25 4.14 -13.56
CA ALA A 674 -6.12 5.17 -12.99
C ALA A 674 -5.32 6.38 -12.51
N ALA A 675 -4.26 6.19 -11.72
CA ALA A 675 -3.40 7.27 -11.27
C ALA A 675 -2.79 8.06 -12.44
N ARG A 676 -2.28 7.36 -13.46
CA ARG A 676 -1.66 8.00 -14.62
C ARG A 676 -2.66 8.74 -15.52
N MET A 677 -3.89 8.23 -15.65
CA MET A 677 -4.95 8.80 -16.50
C MET A 677 -5.72 9.93 -15.81
N THR A 678 -5.60 10.07 -14.49
CA THR A 678 -6.32 11.05 -13.68
C THR A 678 -5.54 12.35 -13.58
N GLU A 679 -6.22 13.49 -13.77
CA GLU A 679 -5.63 14.81 -13.57
C GLU A 679 -5.13 14.98 -12.13
N GLY A 680 -3.86 15.39 -11.98
CA GLY A 680 -3.19 15.52 -10.68
C GLY A 680 -2.72 14.19 -10.07
N GLY A 681 -2.97 13.06 -10.73
CA GLY A 681 -2.65 11.74 -10.20
C GLY A 681 -3.66 11.24 -9.16
N LEU A 682 -3.30 10.13 -8.50
CA LEU A 682 -3.92 9.67 -7.25
C LEU A 682 -2.84 9.63 -6.17
N SER A 683 -3.17 9.99 -4.94
CA SER A 683 -2.29 9.73 -3.79
C SER A 683 -2.41 8.28 -3.31
N LEU A 684 -1.45 7.83 -2.49
CA LEU A 684 -1.54 6.52 -1.83
C LEU A 684 -2.80 6.43 -0.96
N TRP A 685 -3.15 7.52 -0.28
CA TRP A 685 -4.36 7.60 0.54
C TRP A 685 -5.64 7.42 -0.28
N GLU A 686 -5.76 8.10 -1.41
CA GLU A 686 -6.91 7.98 -2.32
C GLU A 686 -7.02 6.56 -2.90
N ALA A 687 -5.90 5.94 -3.26
CA ALA A 687 -5.88 4.56 -3.72
C ALA A 687 -6.41 3.59 -2.66
N LEU A 688 -6.00 3.76 -1.40
CA LEU A 688 -6.50 2.94 -0.28
C LEU A 688 -8.01 3.11 -0.06
N ALA A 689 -8.53 4.34 -0.17
CA ALA A 689 -9.96 4.61 -0.05
C ALA A 689 -10.76 3.95 -1.18
N LEU A 690 -10.29 4.04 -2.43
CA LEU A 690 -10.90 3.35 -3.58
C LEU A 690 -10.87 1.82 -3.43
N MET A 691 -9.79 1.25 -2.87
CA MET A 691 -9.72 -0.19 -2.58
C MET A 691 -10.80 -0.63 -1.59
N ARG A 692 -11.04 0.17 -0.55
CA ARG A 692 -12.07 -0.12 0.45
C ARG A 692 -13.47 -0.19 -0.16
N GLN A 693 -13.77 0.69 -1.13
CA GLN A 693 -15.10 0.75 -1.75
C GLN A 693 -15.50 -0.56 -2.43
N ALA A 694 -14.56 -1.31 -3.00
CA ALA A 694 -14.80 -2.64 -3.56
C ALA A 694 -15.40 -3.60 -2.50
N TYR A 695 -14.90 -3.56 -1.27
CA TYR A 695 -15.43 -4.40 -0.20
C TYR A 695 -16.76 -3.89 0.34
N VAL A 696 -16.96 -2.57 0.41
CA VAL A 696 -18.24 -1.97 0.85
C VAL A 696 -19.38 -2.36 -0.07
N HIS A 697 -19.12 -2.38 -1.38
CA HIS A 697 -20.12 -2.66 -2.41
C HIS A 697 -20.12 -4.13 -2.88
N ALA A 698 -19.39 -5.03 -2.23
CA ALA A 698 -19.44 -6.46 -2.51
C ALA A 698 -20.86 -7.02 -2.32
N PHE A 699 -21.24 -7.97 -3.18
CA PHE A 699 -22.52 -8.71 -3.10
C PHE A 699 -22.50 -9.86 -2.09
N LEU A 700 -21.51 -9.87 -1.20
CA LEU A 700 -21.51 -10.75 -0.04
C LEU A 700 -22.66 -10.39 0.93
N PRO A 701 -23.26 -11.39 1.61
CA PRO A 701 -24.14 -11.13 2.74
C PRO A 701 -23.48 -10.21 3.78
N SER A 702 -24.25 -9.32 4.42
CA SER A 702 -23.68 -8.26 5.28
C SER A 702 -22.72 -8.80 6.35
N ALA A 703 -23.06 -9.91 7.01
CA ALA A 703 -22.22 -10.51 8.04
C ALA A 703 -20.88 -11.04 7.50
N GLU A 704 -20.89 -11.68 6.33
CA GLU A 704 -19.66 -12.12 5.65
C GLU A 704 -18.83 -10.91 5.18
N ARG A 705 -19.48 -9.91 4.59
CA ARG A 705 -18.84 -8.69 4.12
C ARG A 705 -18.16 -7.94 5.26
N GLU A 706 -18.82 -7.78 6.40
CA GLU A 706 -18.25 -7.15 7.60
C GLU A 706 -17.08 -7.94 8.18
N THR A 707 -17.18 -9.27 8.18
CA THR A 707 -16.10 -10.15 8.64
C THR A 707 -14.87 -10.00 7.76
N LEU A 708 -15.06 -10.05 6.44
CA LEU A 708 -14.00 -9.84 5.46
C LEU A 708 -13.39 -8.44 5.58
N LEU A 709 -14.21 -7.39 5.66
CA LEU A 709 -13.76 -6.00 5.85
C LEU A 709 -12.87 -5.87 7.09
N LYS A 710 -13.24 -6.46 8.23
CA LYS A 710 -12.43 -6.41 9.46
C LYS A 710 -11.08 -7.13 9.30
N GLN A 711 -11.08 -8.29 8.64
CA GLN A 711 -9.84 -9.05 8.39
C GLN A 711 -8.90 -8.27 7.46
N VAL A 712 -9.44 -7.68 6.40
CA VAL A 712 -8.69 -6.90 5.42
C VAL A 712 -8.20 -5.58 6.02
N ASP A 713 -9.02 -4.88 6.81
CA ASP A 713 -8.65 -3.64 7.51
C ASP A 713 -7.41 -3.85 8.40
N ALA A 714 -7.35 -4.96 9.14
CA ALA A 714 -6.19 -5.31 9.95
C ALA A 714 -4.92 -5.57 9.11
N GLN A 715 -5.05 -6.24 7.96
CA GLN A 715 -3.93 -6.51 7.05
C GLN A 715 -3.42 -5.24 6.38
N VAL A 716 -4.33 -4.38 5.92
CA VAL A 716 -4.00 -3.07 5.35
C VAL A 716 -3.26 -2.23 6.39
N PHE A 717 -3.77 -2.17 7.62
CA PHE A 717 -3.11 -1.42 8.69
C PHE A 717 -1.66 -1.87 8.93
N ALA A 718 -1.43 -3.19 9.02
CA ALA A 718 -0.10 -3.74 9.24
C ALA A 718 0.86 -3.36 8.09
N LEU A 719 0.46 -3.61 6.84
CA LEU A 719 1.28 -3.31 5.66
C LEU A 719 1.57 -1.81 5.50
N VAL A 720 0.59 -0.94 5.80
CA VAL A 720 0.77 0.50 5.71
C VAL A 720 1.62 1.04 6.85
N SER A 721 1.47 0.51 8.07
CA SER A 721 2.29 0.91 9.22
C SER A 721 3.77 0.58 9.02
N GLU A 722 4.08 -0.52 8.32
CA GLU A 722 5.45 -0.95 8.01
C GLU A 722 6.05 -0.25 6.77
N PHE A 723 5.20 0.31 5.90
CA PHE A 723 5.62 0.96 4.65
C PHE A 723 6.60 2.13 4.87
N ASP A 724 6.40 2.92 5.93
CA ASP A 724 7.27 4.07 6.27
C ASP A 724 8.58 3.67 6.98
N GLN A 725 8.61 2.54 7.69
CA GLN A 725 9.85 2.11 8.35
C GLN A 725 10.93 1.73 7.34
N ASN A 726 10.55 1.31 6.13
CA ASN A 726 11.49 0.92 5.08
C ASN A 726 11.78 2.06 4.07
N ALA A 727 10.86 3.01 3.88
CA ALA A 727 11.05 4.17 3.01
C ALA A 727 12.00 5.23 3.60
N ILE A 728 12.27 5.18 4.91
CA ILE A 728 13.32 5.99 5.56
C ILE A 728 14.74 5.43 5.25
N PHE A 729 14.86 4.23 4.68
CA PHE A 729 16.13 3.56 4.37
C PHE A 729 16.41 3.35 2.87
N GLN A 730 15.64 3.97 1.97
CA GLN A 730 15.94 4.07 0.53
C GLN A 730 15.95 5.52 0.09
#